data_AF-A0A9D7FU77-F1
#
_entry.id   AF-A0A9D7FU77-F1
#
_cell.length_a   1.000
_cell.length_b   1.000
_cell.length_c   1.000
_cell.angle_alpha   90.00
_cell.angle_beta   90.00
_cell.angle_gamma   90.00
#
_symmetry.space_group_name_H-M   'P 1'
#
loop_
_entity.id
_entity.type
_entity.pdbx_description
1 polymer ?
#
loop_
_entity_poly.entity_id
_entity_poly.type
_entity_poly.pdbx_seq_one_letter_code
_entity_poly.pdbx_strand_id
1 'polypeptide(L)'
;MEPLYCSDLDDKIENPLSPTIRDGLERLIKEGRQGLGCVVVFAAGNSRANVDGDELNAHPGVVCVAASNNLAKRSHYSNYGSKVDVSAPSNDFFPTWTCASRIWTGGTLGISTTDIAGASGYSTSDYTNDFGGTSSAAPAVAGVAALVIAKNPNLTRQAVQKRMEGSADKIDSKGGQYNVSGHSLYYGYGKVNAAKAMLDPTPTPTITRTPTITRTPTITLSPTITQTPTNTATPTPTNTPRVSRQVAASNVGQNPVFADTGRVTGPVKGNGDESFEDIVVANKASDSISVLLNNKSGQFPSTGTLLSTGTGSKPSFVELEDLDNDLYKDLLVVASGNEKILLFINNKASGFNPNPIELPYPVDSPLSAFVGDLNGDSRFDLAIPNTETDQITIVLAGPNGVAGPGVVTTQVPCGIGGLGQLPTYITGGHLNGDINLDLVTPNWEDGTVSVLLGNGDGTFNVNQVIKSGVNTRWAAIADFDGQSGNDLLVVNQGAPQQFPPISGSLIIYFNDGNGGFGSARSLVGVNGPMAAIPTDFDGDGDMDIALINGGIPVPFVNPAIPGNLTIYYNDGTGVFPFRDIFASEGGSTTVGERPVSGCRARLDNTLANDVVVASQSNNQVFIVNIDFIPKSRVYADFNMDQANNSLDLFSYALVFGMRDPRTRAIAELSGDDCLDERDLLTFLSVRNNPIPAILKSAEPLSEIPSSPGSGDRNGDGVVNAADVLMDLE
;
A
#
# COMPACT_ATOMS: atom_id res chain seq x y z
N MET A 1 53.06 14.14 -17.45
CA MET A 1 51.92 14.13 -18.38
C MET A 1 50.70 13.78 -17.56
N GLU A 2 50.06 14.80 -17.00
CA GLU A 2 48.76 14.67 -16.35
C GLU A 2 47.69 14.58 -17.44
N PRO A 3 46.71 13.65 -17.37
CA PRO A 3 45.53 13.77 -18.18
C PRO A 3 44.61 14.81 -17.51
N LEU A 4 44.52 15.97 -18.17
CA LEU A 4 43.39 16.88 -18.07
C LEU A 4 42.10 16.08 -18.30
N TYR A 5 41.31 15.91 -17.25
CA TYR A 5 39.89 15.60 -17.37
C TYR A 5 39.11 16.86 -17.01
N CYS A 6 38.14 17.17 -17.87
CA CYS A 6 37.28 18.34 -17.87
C CYS A 6 36.95 18.86 -16.47
N SER A 7 37.39 20.07 -16.18
CA SER A 7 36.74 20.95 -15.23
C SER A 7 35.40 21.36 -15.84
N ASP A 8 34.36 20.55 -15.61
CA ASP A 8 33.00 21.02 -15.78
C ASP A 8 32.72 21.96 -14.59
N LEU A 9 32.90 23.24 -14.93
CA LEU A 9 32.24 24.44 -14.43
C LEU A 9 31.46 24.32 -13.11
N ASP A 10 31.86 25.21 -12.20
CA ASP A 10 31.12 25.78 -11.07
C ASP A 10 29.73 26.32 -11.47
N ASP A 11 28.80 25.46 -11.88
CA ASP A 11 27.37 25.78 -11.87
C ASP A 11 26.75 25.11 -10.64
N LYS A 12 26.86 25.83 -9.52
CA LYS A 12 26.03 25.63 -8.33
C LYS A 12 24.57 25.78 -8.74
N ILE A 13 23.92 24.67 -9.09
CA ILE A 13 22.48 24.58 -8.93
C ILE A 13 22.26 24.38 -7.43
N GLU A 14 22.05 25.48 -6.70
CA GLU A 14 21.24 25.42 -5.47
C GLU A 14 19.90 24.83 -5.90
N ASN A 15 19.69 23.57 -5.60
CA ASN A 15 18.57 22.79 -6.07
C ASN A 15 17.67 22.47 -4.87
N PRO A 16 17.23 23.52 -4.13
CA PRO A 16 16.86 23.44 -2.73
C PRO A 16 15.98 22.24 -2.45
N LEU A 17 16.30 21.49 -1.38
CA LEU A 17 15.54 20.34 -0.89
C LEU A 17 14.08 20.63 -1.18
N SER A 18 13.45 19.72 -1.94
CA SER A 18 12.06 19.91 -2.32
C SER A 18 11.27 20.30 -1.07
N PRO A 19 10.32 21.25 -1.16
CA PRO A 19 9.57 21.70 0.00
C PRO A 19 9.06 20.52 0.86
N THR A 20 8.65 19.43 0.22
CA THR A 20 8.27 18.16 0.86
C THR A 20 9.39 17.51 1.68
N ILE A 21 10.58 17.30 1.10
CA ILE A 21 11.71 16.70 1.84
C ILE A 21 12.16 17.63 2.96
N ARG A 22 12.24 18.94 2.70
CA ARG A 22 12.62 19.94 3.69
C ARG A 22 11.64 19.96 4.86
N ASP A 23 10.34 20.03 4.60
CA ASP A 23 9.31 20.14 5.63
C ASP A 23 9.17 18.81 6.41
N GLY A 24 9.29 17.67 5.73
CA GLY A 24 9.35 16.35 6.37
C GLY A 24 10.58 16.18 7.27
N LEU A 25 11.75 16.59 6.78
CA LEU A 25 13.01 16.58 7.54
C LEU A 25 12.95 17.53 8.75
N GLU A 26 12.46 18.76 8.57
CA GLU A 26 12.25 19.73 9.65
C GLU A 26 11.29 19.20 10.72
N ARG A 27 10.18 18.59 10.30
CA ARG A 27 9.23 17.92 11.21
C ARG A 27 9.90 16.78 11.99
N LEU A 28 10.67 15.92 11.33
CA LEU A 28 11.41 14.84 12.00
C LEU A 28 12.42 15.37 13.02
N ILE A 29 13.19 16.39 12.66
CA ILE A 29 14.26 16.97 13.48
C ILE A 29 13.70 17.74 14.69
N LYS A 30 12.50 18.33 14.57
CA LYS A 30 11.87 19.16 15.62
C LYS A 30 10.83 18.41 16.44
N GLU A 31 9.91 17.69 15.80
CA GLU A 31 8.71 17.13 16.42
C GLU A 31 8.85 15.64 16.73
N GLY A 32 9.76 14.96 16.05
CA GLY A 32 10.07 13.55 16.30
C GLY A 32 10.37 13.28 17.78
N ARG A 33 10.06 12.07 18.27
CA ARG A 33 10.25 11.70 19.68
C ARG A 33 9.62 12.70 20.66
N GLN A 34 8.35 13.09 20.43
CA GLN A 34 7.58 14.02 21.27
C GLN A 34 8.27 15.38 21.48
N GLY A 35 8.85 15.94 20.41
CA GLY A 35 9.55 17.23 20.45
C GLY A 35 11.03 17.15 20.85
N LEU A 36 11.59 15.95 21.03
CA LEU A 36 13.03 15.77 21.27
C LEU A 36 13.84 15.74 19.96
N GLY A 37 13.19 15.55 18.82
CA GLY A 37 13.79 15.36 17.50
C GLY A 37 14.28 13.93 17.25
N CYS A 38 14.11 13.47 16.01
CA CYS A 38 14.72 12.24 15.49
C CYS A 38 16.16 12.50 15.04
N VAL A 39 17.06 11.55 15.32
CA VAL A 39 18.43 11.56 14.79
C VAL A 39 18.41 10.97 13.39
N VAL A 40 18.61 11.83 12.40
CA VAL A 40 18.70 11.45 10.99
C VAL A 40 20.19 11.29 10.65
N VAL A 41 20.57 10.15 10.09
CA VAL A 41 21.95 9.82 9.74
C VAL A 41 22.02 9.54 8.26
N PHE A 42 22.95 10.19 7.55
CA PHE A 42 23.15 9.99 6.12
C PHE A 42 24.60 9.69 5.79
N ALA A 43 24.81 8.90 4.74
CA ALA A 43 26.11 8.60 4.20
C ALA A 43 26.64 9.79 3.40
N ALA A 44 27.88 10.21 3.65
CA ALA A 44 28.48 11.36 2.97
C ALA A 44 28.60 11.18 1.44
N GLY A 45 28.59 9.94 0.93
CA GLY A 45 28.75 9.60 -0.48
C GLY A 45 30.14 9.06 -0.83
N ASN A 46 30.24 8.42 -2.01
CA ASN A 46 31.42 7.63 -2.43
C ASN A 46 32.14 8.22 -3.67
N SER A 47 31.99 9.52 -3.92
CA SER A 47 32.48 10.19 -5.13
C SER A 47 33.81 10.93 -4.94
N ARG A 48 34.41 10.87 -3.74
CA ARG A 48 35.55 11.72 -3.33
C ARG A 48 35.29 13.21 -3.54
N ALA A 49 34.05 13.63 -3.38
CA ALA A 49 33.61 15.00 -3.57
C ALA A 49 33.51 15.75 -2.23
N ASN A 50 33.44 17.08 -2.31
CA ASN A 50 33.13 17.92 -1.16
C ASN A 50 31.60 17.91 -0.90
N VAL A 51 31.17 17.63 0.33
CA VAL A 51 29.76 17.59 0.74
C VAL A 51 29.17 18.95 1.09
N ASP A 52 29.96 20.03 1.13
CA ASP A 52 29.54 21.30 1.72
C ASP A 52 28.40 22.01 0.97
N GLY A 53 28.13 21.61 -0.27
CA GLY A 53 26.98 22.05 -1.08
C GLY A 53 25.92 20.97 -1.31
N ASP A 54 26.03 19.81 -0.68
CA ASP A 54 25.03 18.73 -0.77
C ASP A 54 23.89 19.02 0.20
N GLU A 55 22.67 19.17 -0.29
CA GLU A 55 21.59 19.77 0.49
C GLU A 55 21.05 18.87 1.61
N LEU A 56 21.13 17.54 1.43
CA LEU A 56 20.69 16.59 2.42
C LEU A 56 21.83 16.23 3.38
N ASN A 57 23.02 15.96 2.84
CA ASN A 57 24.20 15.61 3.63
C ASN A 57 24.76 16.83 4.39
N ALA A 58 24.58 18.05 3.90
CA ALA A 58 24.97 19.29 4.59
C ALA A 58 23.89 19.87 5.51
N HIS A 59 22.70 19.26 5.55
CA HIS A 59 21.58 19.78 6.34
C HIS A 59 21.95 19.76 7.84
N PRO A 60 21.79 20.88 8.58
CA PRO A 60 22.27 21.00 9.95
C PRO A 60 21.58 20.09 10.98
N GLY A 61 20.46 19.45 10.62
CA GLY A 61 19.80 18.44 11.45
C GLY A 61 20.05 16.99 11.04
N VAL A 62 20.92 16.76 10.05
CA VAL A 62 21.38 15.45 9.60
C VAL A 62 22.79 15.20 10.13
N VAL A 63 23.07 13.96 10.53
CA VAL A 63 24.42 13.50 10.88
C VAL A 63 25.06 12.89 9.64
N CYS A 64 26.01 13.61 9.04
CA CYS A 64 26.72 13.20 7.84
C CYS A 64 27.92 12.31 8.17
N VAL A 65 27.96 11.11 7.58
CA VAL A 65 28.89 10.03 7.95
C VAL A 65 29.90 9.73 6.84
N ALA A 66 31.17 9.99 7.11
CA ALA A 66 32.30 9.60 6.28
C ALA A 66 32.78 8.16 6.57
N ALA A 67 33.56 7.59 5.66
CA ALA A 67 34.10 6.23 5.79
C ALA A 67 35.59 6.24 6.17
N SER A 68 35.96 5.35 7.09
CA SER A 68 37.35 5.08 7.48
C SER A 68 37.67 3.59 7.39
N ASN A 69 38.84 3.24 6.88
CA ASN A 69 39.27 1.87 6.69
C ASN A 69 39.88 1.26 7.98
N ASN A 70 40.19 -0.03 7.94
CA ASN A 70 40.76 -0.78 9.06
C ASN A 70 42.15 -0.29 9.53
N LEU A 71 42.81 0.59 8.77
CA LEU A 71 44.08 1.25 9.14
C LEU A 71 43.86 2.59 9.84
N ALA A 72 42.61 2.90 10.21
CA ALA A 72 42.21 4.16 10.81
C ALA A 72 42.55 5.37 9.91
N LYS A 73 42.42 5.18 8.59
CA LYS A 73 42.57 6.22 7.56
C LYS A 73 41.27 6.37 6.78
N ARG A 74 41.13 7.45 6.04
CA ARG A 74 39.96 7.75 5.22
C ARG A 74 39.88 6.72 4.12
N SER A 75 38.72 6.08 3.98
CA SER A 75 38.47 5.24 2.82
C SER A 75 38.58 6.10 1.56
N HIS A 76 39.31 5.63 0.56
CA HIS A 76 39.74 6.46 -0.55
C HIS A 76 38.58 7.12 -1.29
N TYR A 77 37.45 6.40 -1.42
CA TYR A 77 36.20 6.86 -2.06
C TYR A 77 35.38 7.85 -1.24
N SER A 78 35.59 7.96 0.08
CA SER A 78 34.70 8.75 0.94
C SER A 78 34.62 10.18 0.45
N ASN A 79 33.44 10.79 0.46
CA ASN A 79 33.32 12.24 0.37
C ASN A 79 33.91 12.90 1.63
N TYR A 80 34.20 14.20 1.55
CA TYR A 80 34.80 15.02 2.61
C TYR A 80 34.13 16.39 2.66
N GLY A 81 34.38 17.18 3.69
CA GLY A 81 33.85 18.55 3.78
C GLY A 81 33.74 19.02 5.22
N SER A 82 33.47 20.32 5.39
CA SER A 82 33.16 20.91 6.69
C SER A 82 31.84 20.39 7.28
N LYS A 83 30.96 19.81 6.45
CA LYS A 83 29.67 19.26 6.87
C LYS A 83 29.68 17.79 7.28
N VAL A 84 30.82 17.11 7.18
CA VAL A 84 30.96 15.75 7.74
C VAL A 84 30.95 15.84 9.27
N ASP A 85 30.06 15.11 9.95
CA ASP A 85 29.98 15.15 11.41
C ASP A 85 30.88 14.11 12.08
N VAL A 86 30.88 12.88 11.59
CA VAL A 86 31.69 11.78 12.13
C VAL A 86 32.09 10.82 11.01
N SER A 87 33.04 9.93 11.28
CA SER A 87 33.33 8.78 10.43
C SER A 87 33.02 7.46 11.13
N ALA A 88 32.86 6.40 10.35
CA ALA A 88 32.75 5.03 10.88
C ALA A 88 33.59 4.04 10.07
N PRO A 89 33.90 2.85 10.62
CA PRO A 89 34.59 1.79 9.89
C PRO A 89 33.87 1.39 8.60
N SER A 90 34.66 1.14 7.56
CA SER A 90 34.24 0.63 6.25
C SER A 90 35.43 -0.03 5.51
N ASN A 91 35.24 -0.42 4.26
CA ASN A 91 36.29 -0.95 3.39
C ASN A 91 37.12 0.15 2.69
N ASP A 92 38.05 -0.25 1.82
CA ASP A 92 38.76 0.63 0.88
C ASP A 92 38.94 -0.09 -0.46
N PHE A 93 38.57 0.56 -1.56
CA PHE A 93 38.43 -0.09 -2.88
C PHE A 93 39.74 -0.22 -3.68
N PHE A 94 40.89 0.24 -3.20
CA PHE A 94 42.12 0.29 -4.01
C PHE A 94 43.20 -0.74 -3.63
N PRO A 95 43.64 -1.57 -4.60
CA PRO A 95 45.00 -2.08 -4.67
C PRO A 95 45.95 -0.92 -5.03
N THR A 96 47.13 -0.83 -4.41
CA THR A 96 48.16 0.10 -4.91
C THR A 96 48.70 -0.43 -6.24
N TRP A 97 48.36 0.23 -7.35
CA TRP A 97 48.90 -0.09 -8.68
C TRP A 97 50.17 0.74 -8.94
N THR A 98 51.34 0.13 -8.80
CA THR A 98 52.57 0.67 -9.40
C THR A 98 52.79 0.03 -10.77
N CYS A 99 53.23 0.81 -11.75
CA CYS A 99 53.43 0.40 -13.15
C CYS A 99 54.45 -0.75 -13.37
N ALA A 100 55.05 -1.28 -12.30
CA ALA A 100 55.95 -2.41 -12.32
C ALA A 100 55.43 -3.52 -11.38
N SER A 101 54.98 -4.62 -11.99
CA SER A 101 54.47 -5.86 -11.38
C SER A 101 53.01 -5.83 -10.89
N ARG A 102 52.23 -6.76 -11.46
CA ARG A 102 50.90 -7.16 -10.98
C ARG A 102 51.07 -8.00 -9.71
N ILE A 103 51.33 -7.35 -8.58
CA ILE A 103 51.29 -8.00 -7.26
C ILE A 103 50.18 -7.33 -6.45
N TRP A 104 49.18 -8.12 -6.08
CA TRP A 104 48.16 -7.76 -5.10
C TRP A 104 48.84 -7.48 -3.75
N THR A 105 48.89 -6.22 -3.34
CA THR A 105 49.49 -5.79 -2.07
C THR A 105 48.45 -5.54 -0.99
N GLY A 106 47.36 -6.32 -1.01
CA GLY A 106 46.36 -6.40 0.07
C GLY A 106 45.51 -5.13 0.24
N GLY A 107 44.26 -5.20 -0.21
CA GLY A 107 43.23 -4.22 0.19
C GLY A 107 43.02 -4.23 1.71
N THR A 108 42.53 -3.12 2.25
CA THR A 108 42.08 -3.06 3.66
C THR A 108 40.87 -3.97 3.87
N LEU A 109 40.73 -4.55 5.06
CA LEU A 109 39.57 -5.39 5.39
C LEU A 109 38.27 -4.58 5.30
N GLY A 110 37.25 -5.16 4.70
CA GLY A 110 35.89 -4.64 4.73
C GLY A 110 35.14 -5.03 6.00
N ILE A 111 33.86 -4.70 6.04
CA ILE A 111 32.96 -5.07 7.12
C ILE A 111 32.50 -6.51 6.90
N SER A 112 32.73 -7.36 7.89
CA SER A 112 32.10 -8.68 7.97
C SER A 112 30.64 -8.51 8.33
N THR A 113 29.75 -8.90 7.41
CA THR A 113 28.30 -8.86 7.61
C THR A 113 27.65 -10.08 6.99
N THR A 114 26.43 -10.38 7.43
CA THR A 114 25.56 -11.32 6.72
C THR A 114 25.32 -10.79 5.31
N ASP A 115 25.39 -11.70 4.36
CA ASP A 115 25.16 -11.44 2.95
C ASP A 115 23.89 -12.18 2.51
N ILE A 116 23.36 -11.82 1.35
CA ILE A 116 22.28 -12.60 0.74
C ILE A 116 22.84 -14.00 0.44
N ALA A 117 22.14 -15.04 0.91
CA ALA A 117 22.58 -16.42 0.72
C ALA A 117 22.70 -16.78 -0.78
N GLY A 118 23.79 -17.46 -1.13
CA GLY A 118 24.08 -17.85 -2.52
C GLY A 118 24.67 -16.74 -3.39
N ALA A 119 24.71 -16.94 -4.70
CA ALA A 119 25.46 -16.07 -5.62
C ALA A 119 24.86 -14.66 -5.86
N SER A 120 23.72 -14.34 -5.24
CA SER A 120 23.10 -13.00 -5.32
C SER A 120 23.68 -12.01 -4.30
N GLY A 121 24.43 -12.51 -3.31
CA GLY A 121 25.21 -11.70 -2.40
C GLY A 121 26.51 -11.18 -3.02
N TYR A 122 27.23 -10.36 -2.27
CA TYR A 122 28.60 -9.96 -2.58
C TYR A 122 29.59 -11.14 -2.57
N SER A 123 29.23 -12.25 -1.91
CA SER A 123 29.96 -13.50 -1.82
C SER A 123 29.04 -14.69 -2.14
N THR A 124 29.62 -15.83 -2.48
CA THR A 124 28.88 -17.11 -2.61
C THR A 124 28.57 -17.77 -1.27
N SER A 125 29.09 -17.21 -0.17
CA SER A 125 28.72 -17.56 1.21
C SER A 125 27.66 -16.60 1.75
N ASP A 126 26.91 -17.01 2.77
CA ASP A 126 25.90 -16.17 3.49
C ASP A 126 26.51 -15.01 4.31
N TYR A 127 27.79 -14.73 4.08
CA TYR A 127 28.58 -13.70 4.72
C TYR A 127 29.52 -13.10 3.70
N THR A 128 29.73 -11.80 3.79
CA THR A 128 30.78 -11.10 3.06
C THR A 128 31.70 -10.43 4.06
N ASN A 129 33.00 -10.43 3.75
CA ASN A 129 34.03 -9.74 4.55
C ASN A 129 34.50 -8.44 3.89
N ASP A 130 33.92 -8.10 2.74
CA ASP A 130 34.37 -7.01 1.88
C ASP A 130 33.33 -5.87 1.77
N PHE A 131 32.23 -5.95 2.54
CA PHE A 131 31.18 -4.94 2.52
C PHE A 131 31.72 -3.57 2.93
N GLY A 132 31.28 -2.51 2.26
CA GLY A 132 31.79 -1.18 2.48
C GLY A 132 31.05 -0.07 1.75
N GLY A 133 31.66 1.12 1.71
CA GLY A 133 31.02 2.36 1.28
C GLY A 133 30.58 3.21 2.48
N THR A 134 30.41 4.51 2.29
CA THR A 134 29.83 5.40 3.32
C THR A 134 28.42 4.93 3.74
N SER A 135 27.69 4.27 2.84
CA SER A 135 26.42 3.58 3.11
C SER A 135 26.53 2.43 4.13
N SER A 136 27.69 1.79 4.26
CA SER A 136 27.98 0.80 5.33
C SER A 136 28.39 1.46 6.64
N ALA A 137 28.97 2.67 6.59
CA ALA A 137 29.42 3.44 7.75
C ALA A 137 28.24 4.12 8.48
N ALA A 138 27.27 4.65 7.73
CA ALA A 138 26.07 5.30 8.27
C ALA A 138 25.27 4.43 9.27
N PRO A 139 24.92 3.16 8.99
CA PRO A 139 24.17 2.34 9.94
C PRO A 139 24.96 2.04 11.23
N ALA A 140 26.30 2.02 11.19
CA ALA A 140 27.10 1.90 12.41
C ALA A 140 26.92 3.13 13.32
N VAL A 141 26.89 4.33 12.75
CA VAL A 141 26.60 5.58 13.49
C VAL A 141 25.17 5.61 14.01
N ALA A 142 24.20 5.18 13.19
CA ALA A 142 22.80 5.07 13.61
C ALA A 142 22.65 4.10 14.80
N GLY A 143 23.37 2.98 14.80
CA GLY A 143 23.43 2.04 15.93
C GLY A 143 24.00 2.69 17.20
N VAL A 144 25.05 3.51 17.10
CA VAL A 144 25.58 4.26 18.25
C VAL A 144 24.57 5.29 18.76
N ALA A 145 23.89 6.03 17.88
CA ALA A 145 22.84 6.96 18.26
C ALA A 145 21.70 6.24 19.01
N ALA A 146 21.29 5.06 18.51
CA ALA A 146 20.28 4.23 19.14
C ALA A 146 20.70 3.77 20.54
N LEU A 147 21.97 3.35 20.73
CA LEU A 147 22.49 2.98 22.05
C LEU A 147 22.46 4.16 23.03
N VAL A 148 22.87 5.36 22.57
CA VAL A 148 22.83 6.58 23.38
C VAL A 148 21.40 6.93 23.81
N ILE A 149 20.44 6.84 22.88
CA ILE A 149 19.02 7.07 23.16
C ILE A 149 18.46 6.00 24.10
N ALA A 150 18.80 4.73 23.90
CA ALA A 150 18.35 3.65 24.77
C ALA A 150 18.82 3.83 26.21
N LYS A 151 20.04 4.36 26.41
CA LYS A 151 20.56 4.70 27.74
C LYS A 151 19.90 5.94 28.35
N ASN A 152 19.61 6.95 27.54
CA ASN A 152 18.95 8.17 27.99
C ASN A 152 17.90 8.65 26.95
N PRO A 153 16.64 8.20 27.08
CA PRO A 153 15.61 8.46 26.08
C PRO A 153 15.14 9.92 26.03
N ASN A 154 15.54 10.73 27.01
CA ASN A 154 15.19 12.15 27.10
C ASN A 154 16.20 13.07 26.40
N LEU A 155 17.29 12.53 25.83
CA LEU A 155 18.22 13.34 25.05
C LEU A 155 17.55 13.82 23.76
N THR A 156 17.66 15.13 23.51
CA THR A 156 17.28 15.70 22.22
C THR A 156 18.19 15.16 21.12
N ARG A 157 17.74 15.16 19.87
CA ARG A 157 18.58 14.82 18.71
C ARG A 157 19.92 15.54 18.74
N GLN A 158 19.92 16.85 19.04
CA GLN A 158 21.16 17.64 19.08
C GLN A 158 22.09 17.14 20.18
N ALA A 159 21.56 16.78 21.34
CA ALA A 159 22.35 16.23 22.42
C ALA A 159 22.94 14.87 22.06
N VAL A 160 22.19 14.02 21.34
CA VAL A 160 22.72 12.73 20.84
C VAL A 160 23.84 12.95 19.83
N GLN A 161 23.64 13.83 18.85
CA GLN A 161 24.67 14.18 17.86
C GLN A 161 25.94 14.73 18.52
N LYS A 162 25.81 15.76 19.39
CA LYS A 162 26.96 16.35 20.08
C LYS A 162 27.71 15.36 20.96
N ARG A 163 27.00 14.39 21.53
CA ARG A 163 27.61 13.33 22.33
C ARG A 163 28.40 12.34 21.47
N MET A 164 27.90 11.98 20.28
CA MET A 164 28.67 11.17 19.33
C MET A 164 29.91 11.91 18.82
N GLU A 165 29.78 13.20 18.50
CA GLU A 165 30.90 14.06 18.08
C GLU A 165 31.97 14.21 19.17
N GLY A 166 31.55 14.51 20.41
CA GLY A 166 32.46 14.74 21.54
C GLY A 166 33.17 13.48 22.03
N SER A 167 32.59 12.31 21.76
CA SER A 167 33.15 11.01 22.16
C SER A 167 33.95 10.32 21.05
N ALA A 168 33.94 10.86 19.83
CA ALA A 168 34.62 10.28 18.68
C ALA A 168 36.15 10.23 18.85
N ASP A 169 36.76 9.15 18.36
CA ASP A 169 38.20 8.97 18.37
C ASP A 169 38.85 9.73 17.20
N LYS A 170 39.85 10.55 17.51
CA LYS A 170 40.70 11.16 16.48
C LYS A 170 41.58 10.09 15.87
N ILE A 171 41.30 9.75 14.61
CA ILE A 171 42.04 8.76 13.82
C ILE A 171 42.92 9.45 12.77
N ASP A 172 43.88 8.73 12.19
CA ASP A 172 44.88 9.28 11.26
C ASP A 172 45.70 10.44 11.87
N SER A 173 46.55 10.14 12.85
CA SER A 173 47.31 11.17 13.58
C SER A 173 48.31 11.97 12.71
N LYS A 174 48.56 11.56 11.45
CA LYS A 174 49.49 12.24 10.52
C LYS A 174 48.77 12.95 9.37
N GLY A 175 47.67 12.42 8.87
CA GLY A 175 46.88 12.98 7.76
C GLY A 175 45.48 13.49 8.16
N GLY A 176 45.11 13.34 9.43
CA GLY A 176 43.78 13.64 9.99
C GLY A 176 43.35 15.08 9.89
N GLN A 177 44.29 16.02 9.96
CA GLN A 177 44.04 17.47 9.84
C GLN A 177 42.88 17.98 10.70
N TYR A 178 42.79 17.53 11.96
CA TYR A 178 41.81 18.10 12.89
C TYR A 178 42.23 19.52 13.26
N ASN A 179 41.30 20.46 13.10
CA ASN A 179 41.47 21.85 13.46
C ASN A 179 41.39 22.06 14.99
N VAL A 180 41.45 23.33 15.41
CA VAL A 180 41.39 23.72 16.83
C VAL A 180 40.06 23.37 17.51
N SER A 181 38.95 23.25 16.77
CA SER A 181 37.67 22.77 17.30
C SER A 181 37.56 21.24 17.32
N GLY A 182 38.63 20.54 16.90
CA GLY A 182 38.68 19.10 16.83
C GLY A 182 37.94 18.51 15.64
N HIS A 183 37.57 19.31 14.64
CA HIS A 183 36.91 18.84 13.42
C HIS A 183 37.92 18.67 12.28
N SER A 184 37.76 17.61 11.49
CA SER A 184 38.51 17.30 10.28
C SER A 184 37.59 17.30 9.08
N LEU A 185 38.02 17.89 7.96
CA LEU A 185 37.29 17.80 6.69
C LEU A 185 37.11 16.34 6.23
N TYR A 186 37.99 15.42 6.65
CA TYR A 186 37.98 14.03 6.20
C TYR A 186 37.21 13.09 7.13
N TYR A 187 37.15 13.40 8.43
CA TYR A 187 36.65 12.50 9.45
C TYR A 187 35.58 13.12 10.34
N GLY A 188 35.18 14.37 10.09
CA GLY A 188 34.35 15.15 11.00
C GLY A 188 35.03 15.30 12.36
N TYR A 189 34.30 15.07 13.44
CA TYR A 189 34.86 14.99 14.79
C TYR A 189 35.61 13.67 15.06
N GLY A 190 35.74 12.77 14.09
CA GLY A 190 36.51 11.55 14.20
C GLY A 190 35.66 10.29 14.07
N LYS A 191 36.28 9.14 14.31
CA LYS A 191 35.60 7.85 14.22
C LYS A 191 34.68 7.66 15.42
N VAL A 192 33.41 7.33 15.17
CA VAL A 192 32.41 7.11 16.22
C VAL A 192 32.89 6.06 17.24
N ASN A 193 32.70 6.33 18.53
CA ASN A 193 33.08 5.43 19.63
C ASN A 193 31.88 5.16 20.54
N ALA A 194 31.27 3.98 20.39
CA ALA A 194 30.08 3.59 21.14
C ALA A 194 30.30 3.59 22.67
N ALA A 195 31.45 3.08 23.12
CA ALA A 195 31.75 2.97 24.55
C ALA A 195 31.89 4.36 25.20
N LYS A 196 32.65 5.27 24.58
CA LYS A 196 32.79 6.64 25.07
C LYS A 196 31.47 7.41 24.98
N ALA A 197 30.71 7.27 23.89
CA ALA A 197 29.40 7.90 23.73
C ALA A 197 28.44 7.47 24.86
N MET A 198 28.48 6.20 25.27
CA MET A 198 27.67 5.69 26.36
C MET A 198 28.15 6.18 27.73
N LEU A 199 29.45 6.41 27.92
CA LEU A 199 30.05 6.79 29.21
C LEU A 199 30.15 8.30 29.45
N ASP A 200 29.94 9.13 28.43
CA ASP A 200 30.14 10.59 28.50
C ASP A 200 29.26 11.27 29.59
N PRO A 201 29.83 11.94 30.59
CA PRO A 201 29.04 12.59 31.65
C PRO A 201 28.42 13.93 31.24
N THR A 202 28.50 14.36 29.97
CA THR A 202 27.98 15.69 29.57
C THR A 202 26.50 15.88 29.94
N PRO A 203 26.12 17.02 30.58
CA PRO A 203 24.79 17.20 31.14
C PRO A 203 23.73 17.42 30.06
N THR A 204 22.52 16.93 30.33
CA THR A 204 21.30 17.27 29.59
C THR A 204 21.00 18.77 29.75
N PRO A 205 20.87 19.57 28.67
CA PRO A 205 20.36 20.93 28.79
C PRO A 205 18.89 20.87 29.25
N THR A 206 18.60 21.47 30.41
CA THR A 206 17.27 21.51 30.99
C THR A 206 16.34 22.39 30.15
N ILE A 207 15.26 21.82 29.61
CA ILE A 207 14.21 22.60 28.96
C ILE A 207 13.38 23.28 30.06
N THR A 208 13.49 24.60 30.15
CA THR A 208 12.49 25.41 30.86
C THR A 208 11.32 25.58 29.91
N ARG A 209 10.20 24.91 30.18
CA ARG A 209 8.97 25.10 29.39
C ARG A 209 8.43 26.51 29.67
N THR A 210 8.43 27.37 28.67
CA THR A 210 7.63 28.61 28.68
C THR A 210 6.15 28.21 28.64
N PRO A 211 5.29 28.72 29.55
CA PRO A 211 3.90 28.33 29.58
C PRO A 211 3.14 28.99 28.41
N THR A 212 2.59 28.16 27.52
CA THR A 212 1.57 28.60 26.56
C THR A 212 0.24 28.74 27.31
N ILE A 213 -0.36 29.92 27.22
CA ILE A 213 -1.63 30.27 27.87
C ILE A 213 -2.76 29.43 27.25
N THR A 214 -3.33 28.51 28.03
CA THR A 214 -4.59 27.83 27.69
C THR A 214 -5.73 28.55 28.43
N ARG A 215 -6.68 29.13 27.69
CA ARG A 215 -7.95 29.58 28.28
C ARG A 215 -8.83 28.35 28.54
N THR A 216 -9.10 28.06 29.81
CA THR A 216 -10.05 27.01 30.23
C THR A 216 -11.44 27.63 30.41
N PRO A 217 -12.54 27.07 29.84
CA PRO A 217 -13.88 27.40 30.31
C PRO A 217 -14.14 26.67 31.63
N THR A 218 -14.52 27.44 32.64
CA THR A 218 -14.83 26.95 33.99
C THR A 218 -16.15 26.18 33.99
N ILE A 219 -16.11 24.88 34.31
CA ILE A 219 -17.29 24.16 34.82
C ILE A 219 -17.01 23.76 36.27
N THR A 220 -17.88 24.25 37.14
CA THR A 220 -17.88 24.05 38.59
C THR A 220 -18.53 22.71 38.92
N LEU A 221 -17.86 21.84 39.67
CA LEU A 221 -18.51 20.72 40.37
C LEU A 221 -18.11 20.68 41.84
N SER A 222 -19.13 20.53 42.69
CA SER A 222 -19.10 20.34 44.14
C SER A 222 -18.66 18.91 44.53
N PRO A 223 -18.31 18.65 45.81
CA PRO A 223 -17.28 17.67 46.18
C PRO A 223 -17.79 16.27 46.55
N THR A 224 -16.81 15.40 46.92
CA THR A 224 -16.84 14.05 47.54
C THR A 224 -16.80 12.90 46.50
N ILE A 225 -15.95 11.86 46.55
CA ILE A 225 -15.38 11.08 47.67
C ILE A 225 -13.96 10.58 47.33
N THR A 226 -13.07 10.60 48.33
CA THR A 226 -11.73 10.01 48.34
C THR A 226 -11.79 8.49 48.31
N GLN A 227 -11.23 7.86 47.28
CA GLN A 227 -10.74 6.48 47.36
C GLN A 227 -9.28 6.43 46.94
N THR A 228 -8.47 5.83 47.82
CA THR A 228 -7.03 5.60 47.69
C THR A 228 -6.77 4.56 46.60
N PRO A 229 -5.98 4.86 45.54
CA PRO A 229 -5.57 3.83 44.60
C PRO A 229 -4.39 3.05 45.18
N THR A 230 -4.59 1.75 45.39
CA THR A 230 -3.53 0.75 45.51
C THR A 230 -2.74 0.71 44.20
N ASN A 231 -1.43 0.91 44.28
CA ASN A 231 -0.49 0.74 43.16
C ASN A 231 -0.45 -0.73 42.74
N THR A 232 -1.20 -1.07 41.69
CA THR A 232 -0.91 -2.24 40.86
C THR A 232 -0.35 -1.71 39.55
N ALA A 233 0.91 -2.06 39.25
CA ALA A 233 1.58 -1.65 38.03
C ALA A 233 0.81 -2.16 36.81
N THR A 234 0.10 -1.27 36.14
CA THR A 234 -0.43 -1.49 34.79
C THR A 234 0.75 -1.30 33.82
N PRO A 235 1.01 -2.26 32.91
CA PRO A 235 2.03 -2.06 31.90
C PRO A 235 1.65 -0.87 31.02
N THR A 236 2.60 0.04 30.80
CA THR A 236 2.49 1.15 29.86
C THR A 236 2.13 0.60 28.48
N PRO A 237 1.04 1.06 27.83
CA PRO A 237 0.72 0.60 26.48
C PRO A 237 1.78 1.11 25.51
N THR A 238 2.52 0.19 24.90
CA THR A 238 3.33 0.42 23.72
C THR A 238 2.39 0.59 22.53
N ASN A 239 2.38 1.78 21.92
CA ASN A 239 1.73 2.04 20.62
C ASN A 239 2.58 1.48 19.47
N THR A 240 2.77 0.16 19.46
CA THR A 240 2.94 -0.60 18.23
C THR A 240 1.55 -1.13 17.87
N PRO A 241 1.12 -1.09 16.60
CA PRO A 241 -0.10 -1.76 16.18
C PRO A 241 -0.06 -3.20 16.70
N ARG A 242 -0.95 -3.52 17.65
CA ARG A 242 -1.16 -4.91 18.05
C ARG A 242 -2.08 -5.51 17.01
N VAL A 243 -1.48 -6.05 15.95
CA VAL A 243 -2.19 -6.93 15.03
C VAL A 243 -2.50 -8.22 15.81
N SER A 244 -3.78 -8.49 16.11
CA SER A 244 -4.19 -9.86 16.45
C SER A 244 -4.09 -10.66 15.16
N ARG A 245 -2.95 -11.34 14.96
CA ARG A 245 -2.67 -12.10 13.75
C ARG A 245 -3.30 -13.47 13.88
N GLN A 246 -4.55 -13.62 13.47
CA GLN A 246 -5.18 -14.92 13.33
C GLN A 246 -5.20 -15.31 11.87
N VAL A 247 -4.59 -16.46 11.56
CA VAL A 247 -4.77 -17.09 10.27
C VAL A 247 -5.79 -18.22 10.42
N ALA A 248 -6.95 -18.07 9.80
CA ALA A 248 -7.95 -19.12 9.69
C ALA A 248 -7.83 -19.83 8.33
N ALA A 249 -8.14 -21.13 8.28
CA ALA A 249 -8.12 -21.88 7.04
C ALA A 249 -9.44 -22.64 6.83
N SER A 250 -9.99 -22.56 5.62
CA SER A 250 -11.18 -23.31 5.20
C SER A 250 -10.85 -24.18 4.00
N ASN A 251 -11.34 -25.42 4.00
CA ASN A 251 -11.15 -26.32 2.88
C ASN A 251 -12.09 -25.93 1.73
N VAL A 252 -11.56 -25.99 0.52
CA VAL A 252 -12.25 -25.67 -0.73
C VAL A 252 -12.06 -26.81 -1.74
N GLY A 253 -12.58 -26.64 -2.95
CA GLY A 253 -12.36 -27.56 -4.06
C GLY A 253 -10.88 -27.72 -4.43
N GLN A 254 -10.61 -28.60 -5.40
CA GLN A 254 -9.24 -28.96 -5.74
C GLN A 254 -8.58 -27.88 -6.61
N ASN A 255 -7.34 -27.53 -6.26
CA ASN A 255 -6.50 -26.53 -6.93
C ASN A 255 -7.19 -25.15 -7.02
N PRO A 256 -7.42 -24.47 -5.88
CA PRO A 256 -7.99 -23.12 -5.87
C PRO A 256 -7.04 -22.13 -6.55
N VAL A 257 -7.57 -21.28 -7.43
CA VAL A 257 -6.76 -20.37 -8.27
C VAL A 257 -7.08 -18.90 -8.11
N PHE A 258 -8.31 -18.56 -7.70
CA PHE A 258 -8.76 -17.20 -7.52
C PHE A 258 -9.83 -17.16 -6.42
N ALA A 259 -9.82 -16.11 -5.61
CA ALA A 259 -10.85 -15.87 -4.60
C ALA A 259 -11.34 -14.42 -4.72
N ASP A 260 -12.63 -14.24 -4.47
CA ASP A 260 -13.27 -12.93 -4.39
C ASP A 260 -14.16 -12.88 -3.14
N THR A 261 -14.46 -11.67 -2.66
CA THR A 261 -15.35 -11.47 -1.51
C THR A 261 -16.50 -10.54 -1.83
N GLY A 262 -17.64 -10.82 -1.21
CA GLY A 262 -18.86 -10.06 -1.42
C GLY A 262 -20.01 -10.72 -0.70
N ARG A 263 -21.14 -10.03 -0.64
CA ARG A 263 -22.33 -10.59 0.02
C ARG A 263 -23.04 -11.55 -0.91
N VAL A 264 -23.04 -12.82 -0.55
CA VAL A 264 -23.75 -13.86 -1.30
C VAL A 264 -25.18 -14.00 -0.81
N THR A 265 -25.46 -13.69 0.45
CA THR A 265 -26.81 -13.71 1.01
C THR A 265 -27.40 -12.31 1.13
N GLY A 266 -28.68 -12.16 0.75
CA GLY A 266 -29.40 -10.90 0.85
C GLY A 266 -29.62 -10.43 2.30
N PRO A 267 -29.96 -9.15 2.56
CA PRO A 267 -30.23 -8.67 3.90
C PRO A 267 -31.41 -9.43 4.52
N VAL A 268 -31.13 -10.30 5.49
CA VAL A 268 -32.18 -10.90 6.30
C VAL A 268 -32.67 -9.83 7.28
N LYS A 269 -33.80 -9.18 6.98
CA LYS A 269 -34.37 -8.15 7.86
C LYS A 269 -34.43 -8.63 9.32
N GLY A 270 -33.73 -7.92 10.22
CA GLY A 270 -33.86 -8.05 11.67
C GLY A 270 -32.76 -8.83 12.41
N ASN A 271 -31.61 -9.12 11.79
CA ASN A 271 -30.52 -9.90 12.44
C ASN A 271 -29.13 -9.22 12.46
N GLY A 272 -29.00 -7.94 12.09
CA GLY A 272 -27.73 -7.19 12.13
C GLY A 272 -26.64 -7.71 11.17
N ASP A 273 -27.05 -8.36 10.06
CA ASP A 273 -26.18 -8.95 9.03
C ASP A 273 -25.73 -7.94 7.95
N GLU A 274 -25.67 -6.67 8.32
CA GLU A 274 -25.63 -5.58 7.34
C GLU A 274 -24.20 -5.12 6.99
N SER A 275 -23.13 -5.87 7.34
CA SER A 275 -21.74 -5.41 7.13
C SER A 275 -20.66 -6.42 6.66
N PHE A 276 -20.84 -7.75 6.71
CA PHE A 276 -19.71 -8.70 6.48
C PHE A 276 -19.79 -9.42 5.13
N GLU A 277 -18.62 -9.65 4.53
CA GLU A 277 -18.50 -10.33 3.23
C GLU A 277 -18.35 -11.85 3.38
N ASP A 278 -18.85 -12.58 2.39
CA ASP A 278 -18.62 -14.01 2.17
C ASP A 278 -17.45 -14.22 1.20
N ILE A 279 -16.94 -15.45 1.09
CA ILE A 279 -15.82 -15.78 0.19
C ILE A 279 -16.29 -16.75 -0.91
N VAL A 280 -15.97 -16.43 -2.16
CA VAL A 280 -16.13 -17.34 -3.31
C VAL A 280 -14.76 -17.70 -3.89
N VAL A 281 -14.59 -18.97 -4.30
CA VAL A 281 -13.27 -19.49 -4.70
C VAL A 281 -13.38 -20.37 -5.94
N ALA A 282 -12.66 -20.02 -7.00
CA ALA A 282 -12.53 -20.82 -8.21
C ALA A 282 -11.61 -22.03 -7.99
N ASN A 283 -12.12 -23.24 -8.18
CA ASN A 283 -11.37 -24.49 -7.99
C ASN A 283 -11.14 -25.17 -9.34
N LYS A 284 -9.93 -24.98 -9.88
CA LYS A 284 -9.61 -25.31 -11.26
C LYS A 284 -9.63 -26.80 -11.54
N ALA A 285 -9.20 -27.65 -10.60
CA ALA A 285 -9.10 -29.09 -10.84
C ALA A 285 -10.40 -29.84 -10.55
N SER A 286 -11.27 -29.28 -9.69
CA SER A 286 -12.57 -29.88 -9.36
C SER A 286 -13.74 -29.28 -10.15
N ASP A 287 -13.49 -28.44 -11.16
CA ASP A 287 -14.53 -27.84 -12.01
C ASP A 287 -15.71 -27.26 -11.20
N SER A 288 -15.36 -26.46 -10.18
CA SER A 288 -16.34 -25.97 -9.20
C SER A 288 -15.94 -24.65 -8.55
N ILE A 289 -16.94 -23.94 -8.03
CA ILE A 289 -16.76 -22.79 -7.14
C ILE A 289 -17.07 -23.23 -5.71
N SER A 290 -16.25 -22.82 -4.75
CA SER A 290 -16.53 -22.97 -3.32
C SER A 290 -17.12 -21.67 -2.80
N VAL A 291 -18.24 -21.75 -2.09
CA VAL A 291 -18.90 -20.61 -1.44
C VAL A 291 -18.81 -20.81 0.08
N LEU A 292 -18.12 -19.91 0.75
CA LEU A 292 -17.90 -19.91 2.19
C LEU A 292 -18.68 -18.75 2.80
N LEU A 293 -19.80 -19.06 3.44
CA LEU A 293 -20.61 -18.05 4.10
C LEU A 293 -20.01 -17.66 5.45
N ASN A 294 -19.93 -16.36 5.70
CA ASN A 294 -19.38 -15.81 6.93
C ASN A 294 -20.39 -15.89 8.08
N ASN A 295 -19.94 -16.29 9.27
CA ASN A 295 -20.80 -16.42 10.44
C ASN A 295 -20.84 -15.18 11.35
N LYS A 296 -20.39 -14.01 10.85
CA LYS A 296 -20.37 -12.69 11.55
C LYS A 296 -19.24 -12.50 12.57
N SER A 297 -18.29 -13.43 12.64
CA SER A 297 -17.13 -13.34 13.55
C SER A 297 -15.78 -13.47 12.84
N GLY A 298 -15.74 -13.30 11.51
CA GLY A 298 -14.58 -13.64 10.69
C GLY A 298 -14.30 -15.15 10.65
N GLN A 299 -15.26 -15.97 11.07
CA GLN A 299 -15.16 -17.42 11.03
C GLN A 299 -16.01 -17.99 9.90
N PHE A 300 -15.44 -18.96 9.22
CA PHE A 300 -16.04 -19.63 8.09
C PHE A 300 -16.21 -21.11 8.38
N PRO A 301 -17.18 -21.78 7.72
CA PRO A 301 -17.29 -23.22 7.84
C PRO A 301 -15.99 -23.89 7.40
N SER A 302 -15.69 -25.06 7.99
CA SER A 302 -14.52 -25.86 7.61
C SER A 302 -14.58 -26.40 6.18
N THR A 303 -15.75 -26.30 5.52
CA THR A 303 -16.00 -26.73 4.15
C THR A 303 -17.07 -25.85 3.52
N GLY A 304 -16.80 -25.29 2.34
CA GLY A 304 -17.75 -24.46 1.59
C GLY A 304 -18.78 -25.26 0.79
N THR A 305 -19.86 -24.59 0.38
CA THR A 305 -20.82 -25.14 -0.60
C THR A 305 -20.17 -25.17 -1.97
N LEU A 306 -20.25 -26.31 -2.68
CA LEU A 306 -19.69 -26.45 -4.02
C LEU A 306 -20.75 -26.22 -5.08
N LEU A 307 -20.49 -25.28 -5.99
CA LEU A 307 -21.25 -25.06 -7.22
C LEU A 307 -20.47 -25.70 -8.38
N SER A 308 -21.13 -26.48 -9.23
CA SER A 308 -20.47 -27.07 -10.40
C SER A 308 -20.41 -26.06 -11.55
N THR A 309 -19.26 -25.95 -12.20
CA THR A 309 -19.08 -25.16 -13.44
C THR A 309 -19.11 -26.05 -14.69
N GLY A 310 -19.42 -27.34 -14.53
CA GLY A 310 -19.46 -28.33 -15.60
C GLY A 310 -18.10 -28.97 -15.88
N THR A 311 -18.11 -30.24 -16.30
CA THR A 311 -16.90 -31.04 -16.55
C THR A 311 -15.98 -30.38 -17.59
N GLY A 312 -14.70 -30.25 -17.24
CA GLY A 312 -13.67 -29.66 -18.08
C GLY A 312 -13.63 -28.13 -18.08
N SER A 313 -14.46 -27.46 -17.29
CA SER A 313 -14.58 -25.99 -17.27
C SER A 313 -13.34 -25.27 -16.75
N LYS A 314 -12.60 -25.84 -15.79
CA LYS A 314 -11.37 -25.27 -15.22
C LYS A 314 -11.53 -23.77 -14.90
N PRO A 315 -12.42 -23.39 -13.95
CA PRO A 315 -12.66 -22.00 -13.62
C PRO A 315 -11.34 -21.32 -13.21
N SER A 316 -11.07 -20.14 -13.78
CA SER A 316 -9.82 -19.39 -13.60
C SER A 316 -10.00 -18.09 -12.84
N PHE A 317 -11.18 -17.49 -12.91
CA PHE A 317 -11.50 -16.20 -12.31
C PHE A 317 -12.97 -16.17 -11.87
N VAL A 318 -13.24 -15.41 -10.81
CA VAL A 318 -14.58 -15.16 -10.27
C VAL A 318 -14.70 -13.70 -9.84
N GLU A 319 -15.88 -13.12 -9.99
CA GLU A 319 -16.19 -11.76 -9.55
C GLU A 319 -17.66 -11.64 -9.13
N LEU A 320 -17.93 -10.90 -8.06
CA LEU A 320 -19.25 -10.71 -7.47
C LEU A 320 -19.78 -9.29 -7.69
N GLU A 321 -20.74 -9.12 -8.61
CA GLU A 321 -21.40 -7.83 -8.88
C GLU A 321 -22.87 -8.00 -9.29
N ASP A 322 -23.66 -6.93 -9.27
CA ASP A 322 -25.07 -6.93 -9.68
C ASP A 322 -25.19 -7.01 -11.21
N LEU A 323 -25.19 -8.22 -11.77
CA LEU A 323 -25.04 -8.45 -13.22
C LEU A 323 -26.36 -8.64 -13.94
N ASP A 324 -27.49 -8.68 -13.22
CA ASP A 324 -28.85 -8.67 -13.76
C ASP A 324 -29.68 -7.43 -13.35
N ASN A 325 -29.05 -6.47 -12.66
CA ASN A 325 -29.63 -5.21 -12.18
C ASN A 325 -30.76 -5.40 -11.16
N ASP A 326 -30.68 -6.41 -10.31
CA ASP A 326 -31.67 -6.71 -9.29
C ASP A 326 -31.27 -6.26 -7.86
N LEU A 327 -30.10 -5.61 -7.75
CA LEU A 327 -29.43 -5.12 -6.54
C LEU A 327 -28.82 -6.19 -5.64
N TYR A 328 -28.66 -7.42 -6.13
CA TYR A 328 -27.95 -8.49 -5.43
C TYR A 328 -26.71 -8.89 -6.24
N LYS A 329 -25.60 -9.12 -5.56
CA LYS A 329 -24.38 -9.58 -6.23
C LYS A 329 -24.60 -10.98 -6.80
N ASP A 330 -24.48 -11.09 -8.11
CA ASP A 330 -24.37 -12.32 -8.88
C ASP A 330 -22.91 -12.74 -8.98
N LEU A 331 -22.68 -13.99 -9.41
CA LEU A 331 -21.34 -14.53 -9.57
C LEU A 331 -21.02 -14.74 -11.05
N LEU A 332 -20.08 -13.95 -11.56
CA LEU A 332 -19.42 -14.17 -12.85
C LEU A 332 -18.31 -15.20 -12.68
N VAL A 333 -18.20 -16.14 -13.62
CA VAL A 333 -17.12 -17.12 -13.65
C VAL A 333 -16.52 -17.19 -15.06
N VAL A 334 -15.20 -17.06 -15.14
CA VAL A 334 -14.46 -17.35 -16.36
C VAL A 334 -13.97 -18.80 -16.32
N ALA A 335 -14.42 -19.60 -17.28
CA ALA A 335 -14.12 -21.02 -17.41
C ALA A 335 -13.15 -21.27 -18.58
N SER A 336 -11.85 -21.12 -18.29
CA SER A 336 -10.78 -21.22 -19.28
C SER A 336 -10.66 -22.59 -19.99
N GLY A 337 -11.15 -23.67 -19.37
CA GLY A 337 -10.95 -25.02 -19.90
C GLY A 337 -11.89 -25.40 -21.03
N ASN A 338 -13.06 -24.78 -21.09
CA ASN A 338 -14.06 -24.98 -22.13
C ASN A 338 -14.47 -23.66 -22.81
N GLU A 339 -13.70 -22.59 -22.59
CA GLU A 339 -13.87 -21.26 -23.19
C GLU A 339 -15.27 -20.69 -22.96
N LYS A 340 -15.74 -20.73 -21.71
CA LYS A 340 -17.07 -20.22 -21.34
C LYS A 340 -16.98 -19.09 -20.33
N ILE A 341 -17.98 -18.22 -20.39
CA ILE A 341 -18.32 -17.28 -19.33
C ILE A 341 -19.64 -17.74 -18.72
N LEU A 342 -19.65 -18.01 -17.42
CA LEU A 342 -20.81 -18.51 -16.70
C LEU A 342 -21.32 -17.44 -15.75
N LEU A 343 -22.64 -17.29 -15.67
CA LEU A 343 -23.31 -16.40 -14.74
C LEU A 343 -24.18 -17.21 -13.78
N PHE A 344 -23.85 -17.15 -12.49
CA PHE A 344 -24.64 -17.72 -11.42
C PHE A 344 -25.51 -16.61 -10.81
N ILE A 345 -26.80 -16.62 -11.16
CA ILE A 345 -27.76 -15.65 -10.63
C ILE A 345 -28.02 -15.90 -9.15
N ASN A 346 -27.97 -14.84 -8.36
CA ASN A 346 -28.26 -14.87 -6.94
C ASN A 346 -29.76 -14.73 -6.67
N ASN A 347 -30.39 -15.83 -6.24
CA ASN A 347 -31.80 -15.84 -5.86
C ASN A 347 -32.02 -15.40 -4.39
N LYS A 348 -31.20 -14.47 -3.89
CA LYS A 348 -31.35 -13.78 -2.60
C LYS A 348 -31.21 -14.76 -1.43
N ALA A 349 -32.30 -15.05 -0.73
CA ALA A 349 -32.30 -15.92 0.45
C ALA A 349 -31.89 -17.38 0.14
N SER A 350 -31.93 -17.80 -1.12
CA SER A 350 -31.53 -19.15 -1.54
C SER A 350 -30.06 -19.25 -2.01
N GLY A 351 -29.33 -18.13 -2.04
CA GLY A 351 -28.01 -18.02 -2.66
C GLY A 351 -28.04 -18.21 -4.17
N PHE A 352 -26.91 -18.65 -4.73
CA PHE A 352 -26.74 -18.84 -6.18
C PHE A 352 -27.58 -19.99 -6.74
N ASN A 353 -28.17 -19.76 -7.92
CA ASN A 353 -28.73 -20.83 -8.74
C ASN A 353 -27.63 -21.82 -9.13
N PRO A 354 -27.71 -23.11 -8.76
CA PRO A 354 -26.66 -24.08 -9.10
C PRO A 354 -26.56 -24.38 -10.61
N ASN A 355 -27.52 -23.95 -11.42
CA ASN A 355 -27.48 -24.06 -12.88
C ASN A 355 -27.11 -22.68 -13.47
N PRO A 356 -25.84 -22.45 -13.84
CA PRO A 356 -25.42 -21.17 -14.40
C PRO A 356 -25.97 -20.95 -15.81
N ILE A 357 -26.11 -19.67 -16.16
CA ILE A 357 -26.36 -19.23 -17.53
C ILE A 357 -25.01 -19.20 -18.25
N GLU A 358 -24.92 -19.85 -19.41
CA GLU A 358 -23.76 -19.73 -20.30
C GLU A 358 -23.93 -18.46 -21.15
N LEU A 359 -23.05 -17.48 -20.98
CA LEU A 359 -23.11 -16.23 -21.73
C LEU A 359 -22.48 -16.44 -23.12
N PRO A 360 -23.18 -16.10 -24.22
CA PRO A 360 -22.81 -16.49 -25.59
C PRO A 360 -21.81 -15.51 -26.23
N TYR A 361 -20.85 -14.98 -25.47
CA TYR A 361 -19.91 -13.99 -25.98
C TYR A 361 -18.77 -14.64 -26.77
N PRO A 362 -18.24 -13.96 -27.80
CA PRO A 362 -17.06 -14.42 -28.50
C PRO A 362 -15.84 -14.26 -27.58
N VAL A 363 -15.38 -15.35 -27.00
CA VAL A 363 -14.16 -15.41 -26.17
C VAL A 363 -13.22 -16.46 -26.74
N ASP A 364 -11.92 -16.25 -26.57
CA ASP A 364 -10.87 -17.15 -27.07
C ASP A 364 -9.79 -17.31 -26.00
N SER A 365 -9.76 -18.50 -25.38
CA SER A 365 -8.95 -18.82 -24.20
C SER A 365 -8.99 -17.73 -23.10
N PRO A 366 -10.17 -17.36 -22.57
CA PRO A 366 -10.27 -16.33 -21.55
C PRO A 366 -9.71 -16.80 -20.21
N LEU A 367 -9.00 -15.92 -19.49
CA LEU A 367 -8.42 -16.23 -18.17
C LEU A 367 -8.97 -15.38 -17.03
N SER A 368 -9.43 -14.16 -17.32
CA SER A 368 -9.94 -13.18 -16.36
C SER A 368 -11.04 -12.33 -17.01
N ALA A 369 -11.68 -11.48 -16.21
CA ALA A 369 -12.59 -10.45 -16.65
C ALA A 369 -12.43 -9.22 -15.74
N PHE A 370 -12.98 -8.09 -16.17
CA PHE A 370 -13.22 -6.92 -15.34
C PHE A 370 -14.69 -6.53 -15.47
N VAL A 371 -15.35 -6.23 -14.35
CA VAL A 371 -16.72 -5.75 -14.30
C VAL A 371 -16.74 -4.26 -13.93
N GLY A 372 -17.41 -3.42 -14.71
CA GLY A 372 -17.51 -1.98 -14.46
C GLY A 372 -18.37 -1.25 -15.47
N ASP A 373 -18.74 0.00 -15.20
CA ASP A 373 -19.52 0.85 -16.14
C ASP A 373 -18.61 1.44 -17.22
N LEU A 374 -18.49 0.76 -18.36
CA LEU A 374 -17.51 1.10 -19.41
C LEU A 374 -18.05 2.17 -20.39
N ASN A 375 -19.35 2.48 -20.33
CA ASN A 375 -20.01 3.42 -21.22
C ASN A 375 -20.82 4.53 -20.50
N GLY A 376 -20.67 4.65 -19.18
CA GLY A 376 -21.28 5.69 -18.37
C GLY A 376 -22.81 5.58 -18.24
N ASP A 377 -23.39 4.40 -18.48
CA ASP A 377 -24.84 4.19 -18.43
C ASP A 377 -25.35 3.62 -17.09
N SER A 378 -24.45 3.55 -16.10
CA SER A 378 -24.68 3.07 -14.74
C SER A 378 -25.10 1.60 -14.66
N ARG A 379 -24.73 0.79 -15.65
CA ARG A 379 -24.84 -0.68 -15.59
C ARG A 379 -23.46 -1.31 -15.61
N PHE A 380 -23.35 -2.51 -15.05
CA PHE A 380 -22.11 -3.25 -15.05
C PHE A 380 -21.88 -3.94 -16.40
N ASP A 381 -20.85 -3.48 -17.12
CA ASP A 381 -20.34 -4.06 -18.35
C ASP A 381 -19.16 -5.00 -18.07
N LEU A 382 -18.71 -5.74 -19.09
CA LEU A 382 -17.57 -6.65 -18.98
C LEU A 382 -16.46 -6.29 -19.96
N ALA A 383 -15.21 -6.44 -19.52
CA ALA A 383 -14.04 -6.51 -20.38
C ALA A 383 -13.32 -7.84 -20.17
N ILE A 384 -13.13 -8.62 -21.24
CA ILE A 384 -12.62 -10.00 -21.17
C ILE A 384 -11.41 -10.14 -22.11
N PRO A 385 -10.17 -10.26 -21.59
CA PRO A 385 -9.00 -10.48 -22.42
C PRO A 385 -8.99 -11.89 -23.00
N ASN A 386 -8.69 -11.98 -24.30
CA ASN A 386 -8.59 -13.21 -25.06
C ASN A 386 -7.12 -13.50 -25.35
N THR A 387 -6.56 -14.54 -24.72
CA THR A 387 -5.11 -14.77 -24.77
C THR A 387 -4.63 -15.12 -26.17
N GLU A 388 -5.43 -15.84 -26.98
CA GLU A 388 -4.97 -16.32 -28.29
C GLU A 388 -5.05 -15.26 -29.40
N THR A 389 -5.95 -14.29 -29.28
CA THR A 389 -6.18 -13.26 -30.32
C THR A 389 -5.55 -11.91 -30.01
N ASP A 390 -5.01 -11.74 -28.79
CA ASP A 390 -4.51 -10.45 -28.28
C ASP A 390 -5.57 -9.34 -28.41
N GLN A 391 -6.85 -9.71 -28.21
CA GLN A 391 -8.00 -8.80 -28.18
C GLN A 391 -8.66 -8.84 -26.80
N ILE A 392 -9.45 -7.81 -26.51
CA ILE A 392 -10.35 -7.75 -25.36
C ILE A 392 -11.76 -7.71 -25.90
N THR A 393 -12.59 -8.66 -25.50
CA THR A 393 -14.04 -8.62 -25.72
C THR A 393 -14.64 -7.62 -24.75
N ILE A 394 -15.23 -6.55 -25.26
CA ILE A 394 -16.05 -5.62 -24.49
C ILE A 394 -17.51 -6.03 -24.63
N VAL A 395 -18.22 -6.14 -23.51
CA VAL A 395 -19.63 -6.51 -23.44
C VAL A 395 -20.36 -5.40 -22.71
N LEU A 396 -21.13 -4.60 -23.44
CA LEU A 396 -21.98 -3.56 -22.85
C LEU A 396 -23.33 -4.16 -22.48
N ALA A 397 -23.73 -4.01 -21.22
CA ALA A 397 -24.92 -4.61 -20.66
C ALA A 397 -26.20 -3.95 -21.18
N GLY A 398 -27.20 -4.78 -21.42
CA GLY A 398 -28.55 -4.31 -21.71
C GLY A 398 -29.28 -3.84 -20.44
N PRO A 399 -30.54 -3.39 -20.55
CA PRO A 399 -31.35 -2.97 -19.40
C PRO A 399 -31.53 -4.06 -18.33
N ASN A 400 -31.44 -5.33 -18.71
CA ASN A 400 -31.55 -6.49 -17.80
C ASN A 400 -30.18 -7.13 -17.55
N GLY A 401 -29.13 -6.31 -17.54
CA GLY A 401 -27.76 -6.76 -17.28
C GLY A 401 -27.12 -7.50 -18.45
N VAL A 402 -26.11 -8.30 -18.12
CA VAL A 402 -25.22 -8.92 -19.12
C VAL A 402 -25.88 -10.12 -19.84
N ALA A 403 -26.84 -10.80 -19.22
CA ALA A 403 -27.57 -11.91 -19.84
C ALA A 403 -28.82 -11.47 -20.65
N GLY A 404 -29.15 -10.19 -20.63
CA GLY A 404 -30.40 -9.64 -21.16
C GLY A 404 -30.40 -9.30 -22.65
N PRO A 405 -31.58 -8.95 -23.21
CA PRO A 405 -31.64 -8.35 -24.55
C PRO A 405 -30.95 -6.97 -24.55
N GLY A 406 -30.40 -6.59 -25.71
CA GLY A 406 -29.75 -5.28 -25.88
C GLY A 406 -28.26 -5.25 -25.54
N VAL A 407 -27.67 -6.39 -25.20
CA VAL A 407 -26.21 -6.52 -25.01
C VAL A 407 -25.48 -6.28 -26.32
N VAL A 408 -24.43 -5.45 -26.27
CA VAL A 408 -23.58 -5.14 -27.41
C VAL A 408 -22.18 -5.69 -27.15
N THR A 409 -21.61 -6.38 -28.12
CA THR A 409 -20.24 -6.91 -28.00
C THR A 409 -19.33 -6.30 -29.06
N THR A 410 -18.15 -5.89 -28.64
CA THR A 410 -17.09 -5.37 -29.51
C THR A 410 -15.75 -6.01 -29.16
N GLN A 411 -14.78 -5.90 -30.06
CA GLN A 411 -13.41 -6.36 -29.84
C GLN A 411 -12.48 -5.16 -29.92
N VAL A 412 -11.63 -4.99 -28.93
CA VAL A 412 -10.60 -3.94 -28.91
C VAL A 412 -9.21 -4.59 -28.80
N PRO A 413 -8.20 -4.05 -29.50
CA PRO A 413 -6.85 -4.61 -29.44
C PRO A 413 -6.23 -4.39 -28.07
N CYS A 414 -5.56 -5.41 -27.51
CA CYS A 414 -4.86 -5.28 -26.23
C CYS A 414 -3.52 -4.53 -26.33
N GLY A 415 -3.22 -3.81 -27.42
CA GLY A 415 -1.93 -3.13 -27.64
C GLY A 415 -1.77 -2.55 -29.04
N ILE A 416 -0.55 -2.15 -29.42
CA ILE A 416 -0.24 -1.53 -30.72
C ILE A 416 -0.12 -2.53 -31.91
N GLY A 417 -0.53 -3.79 -31.70
CA GLY A 417 -0.63 -4.82 -32.73
C GLY A 417 0.60 -5.75 -32.83
N GLY A 418 0.33 -7.06 -32.82
CA GLY A 418 1.31 -8.15 -32.98
C GLY A 418 0.84 -9.39 -32.22
N LEU A 419 0.84 -10.57 -32.85
CA LEU A 419 0.50 -11.82 -32.16
C LEU A 419 1.60 -12.20 -31.16
N GLY A 420 1.20 -12.63 -29.97
CA GLY A 420 2.08 -13.14 -28.92
C GLY A 420 2.14 -12.26 -27.66
N GLN A 421 1.12 -11.46 -27.36
CA GLN A 421 1.07 -10.71 -26.11
C GLN A 421 0.58 -11.60 -24.96
N LEU A 422 -0.39 -12.49 -25.22
CA LEU A 422 -1.08 -13.32 -24.23
C LEU A 422 -1.60 -12.45 -23.06
N PRO A 423 -2.63 -11.60 -23.28
CA PRO A 423 -3.25 -10.82 -22.21
C PRO A 423 -3.93 -11.76 -21.21
N THR A 424 -3.33 -11.95 -20.02
CA THR A 424 -3.82 -12.95 -19.05
C THR A 424 -4.70 -12.37 -17.95
N TYR A 425 -4.58 -11.06 -17.71
CA TYR A 425 -5.31 -10.35 -16.69
C TYR A 425 -5.85 -9.01 -17.21
N ILE A 426 -6.90 -8.49 -16.60
CA ILE A 426 -7.41 -7.15 -16.88
C ILE A 426 -7.91 -6.49 -15.59
N THR A 427 -7.74 -5.18 -15.49
CA THR A 427 -8.30 -4.37 -14.40
C THR A 427 -8.66 -3.00 -14.96
N GLY A 428 -9.56 -2.28 -14.28
CA GLY A 428 -10.01 -0.96 -14.70
C GLY A 428 -10.01 0.06 -13.57
N GLY A 429 -9.92 1.34 -13.95
CA GLY A 429 -9.87 2.47 -13.03
C GLY A 429 -9.61 3.77 -13.78
N HIS A 430 -9.68 4.91 -13.09
CA HIS A 430 -9.45 6.23 -13.70
C HIS A 430 -7.95 6.56 -13.69
N LEU A 431 -7.35 6.70 -14.87
CA LEU A 431 -5.91 6.93 -15.02
C LEU A 431 -5.58 8.32 -15.57
N ASN A 432 -6.51 9.02 -16.22
CA ASN A 432 -6.26 10.33 -16.82
C ASN A 432 -7.06 11.48 -16.19
N GLY A 433 -7.68 11.24 -15.04
CA GLY A 433 -8.47 12.23 -14.30
C GLY A 433 -9.82 12.58 -14.95
N ASP A 434 -10.24 11.87 -16.00
CA ASP A 434 -11.60 11.96 -16.52
C ASP A 434 -12.58 11.06 -15.74
N ILE A 435 -13.85 11.09 -16.14
CA ILE A 435 -14.92 10.30 -15.50
C ILE A 435 -15.04 8.88 -16.08
N ASN A 436 -14.34 8.60 -17.18
CA ASN A 436 -14.47 7.34 -17.89
C ASN A 436 -13.55 6.30 -17.27
N LEU A 437 -13.99 5.05 -17.24
CA LEU A 437 -13.11 3.96 -16.81
C LEU A 437 -12.09 3.67 -17.91
N ASP A 438 -10.82 3.56 -17.50
CA ASP A 438 -9.72 3.07 -18.33
C ASP A 438 -9.46 1.59 -18.01
N LEU A 439 -8.74 0.90 -18.89
CA LEU A 439 -8.39 -0.51 -18.75
C LEU A 439 -6.88 -0.71 -18.80
N VAL A 440 -6.41 -1.66 -18.01
CA VAL A 440 -5.01 -2.08 -17.97
C VAL A 440 -4.94 -3.60 -18.14
N THR A 441 -4.07 -4.05 -19.04
CA THR A 441 -3.92 -5.46 -19.38
C THR A 441 -2.45 -5.88 -19.33
N PRO A 442 -2.05 -6.69 -18.33
CA PRO A 442 -0.78 -7.41 -18.31
C PRO A 442 -0.70 -8.48 -19.40
N ASN A 443 0.39 -8.43 -20.17
CA ASN A 443 0.67 -9.32 -21.29
C ASN A 443 1.79 -10.28 -20.89
N TRP A 444 1.43 -11.56 -20.74
CA TRP A 444 2.30 -12.55 -20.13
C TRP A 444 3.56 -12.81 -20.95
N GLU A 445 3.41 -13.08 -22.25
CA GLU A 445 4.50 -13.63 -23.05
C GLU A 445 5.51 -12.54 -23.49
N ASP A 446 5.01 -11.41 -23.96
CA ASP A 446 5.86 -10.30 -24.40
C ASP A 446 6.39 -9.43 -23.24
N GLY A 447 5.87 -9.64 -22.03
CA GLY A 447 6.31 -8.98 -20.82
C GLY A 447 5.93 -7.50 -20.74
N THR A 448 4.84 -7.13 -21.40
CA THR A 448 4.33 -5.75 -21.43
C THR A 448 3.09 -5.56 -20.57
N VAL A 449 2.73 -4.30 -20.34
CA VAL A 449 1.42 -3.90 -19.84
C VAL A 449 0.84 -2.89 -20.80
N SER A 450 -0.39 -3.13 -21.25
CA SER A 450 -1.11 -2.21 -22.09
C SER A 450 -2.07 -1.36 -21.28
N VAL A 451 -2.04 -0.05 -21.51
CA VAL A 451 -2.92 0.95 -20.91
C VAL A 451 -3.85 1.47 -22.00
N LEU A 452 -5.14 1.27 -21.80
CA LEU A 452 -6.19 1.63 -22.73
C LEU A 452 -7.08 2.70 -22.08
N LEU A 453 -7.12 3.90 -22.65
CA LEU A 453 -8.00 4.96 -22.15
C LEU A 453 -9.40 4.81 -22.71
N GLY A 454 -10.41 4.92 -21.84
CA GLY A 454 -11.82 4.80 -22.18
C GLY A 454 -12.41 6.10 -22.71
N ASN A 455 -13.22 6.02 -23.75
CA ASN A 455 -13.92 7.19 -24.29
C ASN A 455 -15.29 7.43 -23.63
N GLY A 456 -15.69 6.58 -22.69
CA GLY A 456 -16.99 6.66 -22.00
C GLY A 456 -18.18 6.18 -22.84
N ASP A 457 -17.96 5.51 -23.96
CA ASP A 457 -19.01 4.95 -24.82
C ASP A 457 -18.79 3.44 -25.08
N GLY A 458 -17.96 2.79 -24.26
CA GLY A 458 -17.53 1.41 -24.44
C GLY A 458 -16.42 1.21 -25.48
N THR A 459 -15.86 2.30 -26.05
CA THR A 459 -14.68 2.24 -26.92
C THR A 459 -13.41 2.67 -26.18
N PHE A 460 -12.27 2.12 -26.61
CA PHE A 460 -10.99 2.28 -25.93
C PHE A 460 -9.86 2.57 -26.93
N ASN A 461 -8.91 3.40 -26.50
CA ASN A 461 -7.70 3.72 -27.26
C ASN A 461 -6.46 3.22 -26.51
N VAL A 462 -5.58 2.50 -27.20
CA VAL A 462 -4.27 2.12 -26.63
C VAL A 462 -3.43 3.38 -26.47
N ASN A 463 -3.26 3.81 -25.22
CA ASN A 463 -2.51 5.01 -24.87
C ASN A 463 -1.02 4.73 -24.70
N GLN A 464 -0.69 3.64 -23.98
CA GLN A 464 0.68 3.27 -23.70
C GLN A 464 0.84 1.75 -23.65
N VAL A 465 2.00 1.26 -24.13
CA VAL A 465 2.46 -0.11 -23.89
C VAL A 465 3.78 -0.01 -23.13
N ILE A 466 3.75 -0.46 -21.87
CA ILE A 466 4.88 -0.39 -20.93
C ILE A 466 5.63 -1.71 -21.01
N LYS A 467 6.94 -1.67 -21.27
CA LYS A 467 7.80 -2.84 -21.10
C LYS A 467 8.09 -3.02 -19.62
N SER A 468 7.51 -4.04 -19.00
CA SER A 468 7.54 -4.22 -17.55
C SER A 468 8.59 -5.23 -17.12
N GLY A 469 8.40 -6.49 -17.52
CA GLY A 469 9.26 -7.57 -17.08
C GLY A 469 8.81 -8.93 -17.61
N VAL A 470 9.55 -9.98 -17.28
CA VAL A 470 9.28 -11.32 -17.80
C VAL A 470 8.05 -11.93 -17.13
N ASN A 471 7.16 -12.52 -17.94
CA ASN A 471 5.91 -13.13 -17.48
C ASN A 471 5.06 -12.14 -16.67
N THR A 472 4.69 -11.02 -17.31
CA THR A 472 3.87 -9.97 -16.68
C THR A 472 2.46 -10.50 -16.46
N ARG A 473 2.08 -10.69 -15.20
CA ARG A 473 0.96 -11.57 -14.82
C ARG A 473 -0.25 -10.81 -14.29
N TRP A 474 -0.01 -9.77 -13.50
CA TRP A 474 -1.05 -9.12 -12.71
C TRP A 474 -0.80 -7.62 -12.64
N ALA A 475 -1.88 -6.86 -12.57
CA ALA A 475 -1.84 -5.42 -12.34
C ALA A 475 -2.95 -5.00 -11.37
N ALA A 476 -2.71 -3.91 -10.65
CA ALA A 476 -3.70 -3.22 -9.85
C ALA A 476 -3.51 -1.70 -9.98
N ILE A 477 -4.60 -0.95 -9.82
CA ILE A 477 -4.62 0.51 -9.92
C ILE A 477 -4.90 1.09 -8.53
N ALA A 478 -4.05 1.99 -8.05
CA ALA A 478 -4.22 2.69 -6.78
C ALA A 478 -3.29 3.91 -6.70
N ASP A 479 -3.68 4.94 -5.97
CA ASP A 479 -2.82 6.09 -5.66
C ASP A 479 -1.82 5.71 -4.55
N PHE A 480 -0.53 5.52 -4.90
CA PHE A 480 0.50 5.19 -3.92
C PHE A 480 1.33 6.41 -3.49
N ASP A 481 1.34 7.49 -4.26
CA ASP A 481 2.18 8.66 -3.97
C ASP A 481 1.40 9.91 -3.53
N GLY A 482 0.09 9.78 -3.36
CA GLY A 482 -0.82 10.80 -2.85
C GLY A 482 -1.11 11.91 -3.86
N GLN A 483 -0.78 11.72 -5.14
CA GLN A 483 -1.04 12.67 -6.21
C GLN A 483 -2.38 12.42 -6.91
N SER A 484 -2.81 13.34 -7.76
CA SER A 484 -4.17 13.35 -8.34
C SER A 484 -4.37 12.34 -9.49
N GLY A 485 -3.64 11.24 -9.52
CA GLY A 485 -3.78 10.19 -10.55
C GLY A 485 -3.42 8.83 -9.98
N ASN A 486 -4.25 7.82 -10.25
CA ASN A 486 -3.97 6.48 -9.75
C ASN A 486 -2.74 5.91 -10.47
N ASP A 487 -1.84 5.31 -9.69
CA ASP A 487 -0.65 4.64 -10.17
C ASP A 487 -0.97 3.19 -10.57
N LEU A 488 0.01 2.56 -11.21
CA LEU A 488 -0.10 1.19 -11.70
C LEU A 488 0.90 0.27 -10.99
N LEU A 489 0.38 -0.67 -10.19
CA LEU A 489 1.17 -1.74 -9.57
C LEU A 489 1.19 -2.96 -10.49
N VAL A 490 2.38 -3.43 -10.86
CA VAL A 490 2.59 -4.55 -11.80
C VAL A 490 3.39 -5.67 -11.15
N VAL A 491 2.89 -6.90 -11.32
CA VAL A 491 3.56 -8.12 -10.89
C VAL A 491 4.11 -8.85 -12.10
N ASN A 492 5.43 -9.05 -12.10
CA ASN A 492 6.14 -9.88 -13.06
C ASN A 492 6.52 -11.18 -12.36
N GLN A 493 5.98 -12.31 -12.79
CA GLN A 493 6.27 -13.59 -12.16
C GLN A 493 7.73 -14.01 -12.32
N GLY A 494 8.37 -13.56 -13.41
CA GLY A 494 9.69 -14.04 -13.81
C GLY A 494 9.62 -15.43 -14.43
N ALA A 495 10.78 -15.96 -14.79
CA ALA A 495 10.93 -17.28 -15.41
C ALA A 495 11.97 -18.11 -14.65
N PRO A 496 11.65 -18.60 -13.43
CA PRO A 496 12.57 -19.41 -12.64
C PRO A 496 12.89 -20.76 -13.33
N GLN A 497 12.04 -21.19 -14.25
CA GLN A 497 12.18 -22.42 -15.04
C GLN A 497 13.21 -22.30 -16.18
N GLN A 498 13.54 -21.08 -16.61
CA GLN A 498 14.51 -20.84 -17.69
C GLN A 498 15.95 -20.88 -17.16
N PHE A 499 16.93 -21.08 -18.05
CA PHE A 499 18.36 -21.03 -17.70
C PHE A 499 19.09 -19.93 -18.49
N PRO A 500 19.66 -18.91 -17.83
CA PRO A 500 19.64 -18.67 -16.38
C PRO A 500 18.24 -18.31 -15.85
N PRO A 501 17.92 -18.60 -14.58
CA PRO A 501 16.62 -18.29 -14.00
C PRO A 501 16.42 -16.78 -13.91
N ILE A 502 15.23 -16.32 -14.30
CA ILE A 502 14.85 -14.91 -14.22
C ILE A 502 13.94 -14.73 -13.02
N SER A 503 14.37 -13.90 -12.06
CA SER A 503 13.57 -13.57 -10.87
C SER A 503 12.37 -12.71 -11.25
N GLY A 504 11.26 -12.88 -10.52
CA GLY A 504 10.12 -11.98 -10.63
C GLY A 504 10.40 -10.60 -10.06
N SER A 505 9.51 -9.66 -10.31
CA SER A 505 9.56 -8.30 -9.76
C SER A 505 8.17 -7.77 -9.45
N LEU A 506 8.11 -6.83 -8.51
CA LEU A 506 6.94 -6.02 -8.19
C LEU A 506 7.31 -4.57 -8.47
N ILE A 507 6.60 -3.90 -9.37
CA ILE A 507 6.95 -2.56 -9.86
C ILE A 507 5.73 -1.65 -9.76
N ILE A 508 5.88 -0.48 -9.17
CA ILE A 508 4.91 0.60 -9.24
C ILE A 508 5.34 1.53 -10.36
N TYR A 509 4.43 1.83 -11.28
CA TYR A 509 4.57 2.87 -12.28
C TYR A 509 3.76 4.07 -11.84
N PHE A 510 4.44 5.19 -11.62
CA PHE A 510 3.80 6.42 -11.17
C PHE A 510 3.17 7.15 -12.34
N ASN A 511 1.94 7.57 -12.16
CA ASN A 511 1.13 8.25 -13.15
C ASN A 511 1.43 9.76 -13.19
N ASP A 512 1.48 10.34 -14.37
CA ASP A 512 1.61 11.79 -14.58
C ASP A 512 0.28 12.56 -14.47
N GLY A 513 -0.81 11.85 -14.15
CA GLY A 513 -2.17 12.37 -14.02
C GLY A 513 -2.95 12.43 -15.34
N ASN A 514 -2.32 12.10 -16.48
CA ASN A 514 -2.95 12.05 -17.80
C ASN A 514 -2.93 10.64 -18.41
N GLY A 515 -2.71 9.61 -17.57
CA GLY A 515 -2.60 8.21 -17.98
C GLY A 515 -1.22 7.84 -18.51
N GLY A 516 -0.21 8.68 -18.30
CA GLY A 516 1.18 8.45 -18.69
C GLY A 516 2.02 7.88 -17.55
N PHE A 517 2.73 6.78 -17.82
CA PHE A 517 3.53 6.04 -16.84
C PHE A 517 5.02 6.09 -17.20
N GLY A 518 5.70 7.17 -16.80
CA GLY A 518 7.11 7.42 -17.14
C GLY A 518 8.11 7.15 -16.01
N SER A 519 7.66 7.17 -14.75
CA SER A 519 8.48 6.91 -13.57
C SER A 519 8.09 5.57 -12.95
N ALA A 520 9.05 4.83 -12.41
CA ALA A 520 8.78 3.52 -11.82
C ALA A 520 9.66 3.22 -10.61
N ARG A 521 9.16 2.36 -9.72
CA ARG A 521 9.86 1.88 -8.53
C ARG A 521 9.65 0.38 -8.34
N SER A 522 10.75 -0.35 -8.29
CA SER A 522 10.73 -1.77 -7.93
C SER A 522 10.78 -1.97 -6.41
N LEU A 523 9.97 -2.88 -5.90
CA LEU A 523 9.98 -3.29 -4.50
C LEU A 523 10.82 -4.56 -4.28
N VAL A 524 11.38 -4.70 -3.08
CA VAL A 524 12.28 -5.80 -2.68
C VAL A 524 11.53 -6.90 -1.92
N GLY A 525 12.05 -8.13 -1.87
CA GLY A 525 11.42 -9.26 -1.16
C GLY A 525 10.44 -10.07 -2.02
N VAL A 526 10.65 -10.05 -3.32
CA VAL A 526 9.81 -10.69 -4.32
C VAL A 526 10.33 -12.09 -4.61
N ASN A 527 9.52 -13.12 -4.34
CA ASN A 527 9.90 -14.53 -4.47
C ASN A 527 8.82 -15.33 -5.22
N GLY A 528 8.83 -15.25 -6.55
CA GLY A 528 7.79 -15.83 -7.39
C GLY A 528 6.43 -15.16 -7.15
N PRO A 529 6.31 -13.84 -7.39
CA PRO A 529 5.11 -13.09 -7.07
C PRO A 529 3.96 -13.50 -7.99
N MET A 530 2.77 -13.66 -7.42
CA MET A 530 1.59 -14.16 -8.11
C MET A 530 0.49 -13.11 -8.27
N ALA A 531 0.25 -12.32 -7.23
CA ALA A 531 -0.76 -11.27 -7.17
C ALA A 531 -0.36 -10.23 -6.13
N ALA A 532 -0.88 -9.01 -6.26
CA ALA A 532 -0.70 -7.95 -5.27
C ALA A 532 -2.02 -7.19 -5.07
N ILE A 533 -2.33 -6.88 -3.81
CA ILE A 533 -3.61 -6.27 -3.39
C ILE A 533 -3.29 -4.92 -2.74
N PRO A 534 -3.68 -3.80 -3.35
CA PRO A 534 -3.50 -2.49 -2.74
C PRO A 534 -4.68 -2.14 -1.82
N THR A 535 -4.39 -1.75 -0.58
CA THR A 535 -5.39 -1.24 0.37
C THR A 535 -4.70 -0.61 1.56
N ASP A 536 -5.36 0.29 2.29
CA ASP A 536 -4.87 0.81 3.57
C ASP A 536 -5.01 -0.29 4.66
N PHE A 537 -3.89 -0.89 5.07
CA PHE A 537 -3.88 -1.99 6.06
C PHE A 537 -3.69 -1.51 7.50
N ASP A 538 -3.05 -0.35 7.70
CA ASP A 538 -2.77 0.16 9.06
C ASP A 538 -3.65 1.36 9.48
N GLY A 539 -4.53 1.81 8.59
CA GLY A 539 -5.53 2.84 8.82
C GLY A 539 -4.96 4.26 8.81
N ASP A 540 -3.81 4.47 8.19
CA ASP A 540 -3.19 5.79 8.10
C ASP A 540 -3.67 6.64 6.92
N GLY A 541 -4.45 6.02 6.02
CA GLY A 541 -5.07 6.65 4.86
C GLY A 541 -4.24 6.54 3.58
N ASP A 542 -3.04 5.96 3.64
CA ASP A 542 -2.19 5.73 2.48
C ASP A 542 -2.38 4.29 1.95
N MET A 543 -2.26 4.09 0.64
CA MET A 543 -2.45 2.75 0.06
C MET A 543 -1.22 1.87 0.32
N ASP A 544 -1.40 0.79 1.08
CA ASP A 544 -0.40 -0.26 1.31
C ASP A 544 -0.50 -1.36 0.25
N ILE A 545 0.40 -2.35 0.31
CA ILE A 545 0.43 -3.49 -0.63
C ILE A 545 0.55 -4.83 0.09
N ALA A 546 -0.37 -5.75 -0.15
CA ALA A 546 -0.25 -7.16 0.18
C ALA A 546 0.22 -7.95 -1.04
N LEU A 547 1.47 -8.40 -1.05
CA LEU A 547 2.08 -9.22 -2.08
C LEU A 547 1.98 -10.71 -1.76
N ILE A 548 1.39 -11.47 -2.66
CA ILE A 548 1.31 -12.93 -2.59
C ILE A 548 2.48 -13.54 -3.38
N ASN A 549 3.38 -14.22 -2.68
CA ASN A 549 4.53 -14.93 -3.24
C ASN A 549 4.27 -16.44 -3.29
N GLY A 550 4.25 -17.02 -4.48
CA GLY A 550 4.05 -18.46 -4.70
C GLY A 550 5.28 -19.33 -4.39
N GLY A 551 6.42 -18.70 -4.12
CA GLY A 551 7.69 -19.39 -3.85
C GLY A 551 8.37 -19.89 -5.13
N ILE A 552 9.56 -20.48 -4.96
CA ILE A 552 10.37 -21.03 -6.05
C ILE A 552 10.75 -22.48 -5.70
N PRO A 553 10.18 -23.48 -6.40
CA PRO A 553 10.42 -24.89 -6.07
C PRO A 553 11.80 -25.38 -6.55
N VAL A 554 12.24 -26.52 -6.01
CA VAL A 554 13.30 -27.33 -6.63
C VAL A 554 12.82 -27.82 -8.02
N PRO A 555 13.68 -27.93 -9.05
CA PRO A 555 15.15 -27.86 -9.04
C PRO A 555 15.77 -26.47 -9.24
N PHE A 556 14.97 -25.40 -9.34
CA PHE A 556 15.48 -24.07 -9.75
C PHE A 556 16.36 -23.42 -8.69
N VAL A 557 16.03 -23.64 -7.43
CA VAL A 557 16.80 -23.23 -6.25
C VAL A 557 16.84 -24.40 -5.26
N ASN A 558 17.96 -24.60 -4.59
CA ASN A 558 18.13 -25.64 -3.57
C ASN A 558 18.75 -25.02 -2.29
N PRO A 559 18.01 -24.95 -1.18
CA PRO A 559 16.64 -25.46 -0.98
C PRO A 559 15.58 -24.64 -1.75
N ALA A 560 14.36 -25.20 -1.86
CA ALA A 560 13.21 -24.46 -2.39
C ALA A 560 12.96 -23.19 -1.56
N ILE A 561 12.53 -22.11 -2.21
CA ILE A 561 12.08 -20.90 -1.51
C ILE A 561 10.58 -21.04 -1.26
N PRO A 562 10.12 -21.11 0.00
CA PRO A 562 8.71 -21.18 0.32
C PRO A 562 7.93 -19.94 -0.14
N GLY A 563 6.65 -20.12 -0.42
CA GLY A 563 5.72 -19.02 -0.62
C GLY A 563 5.48 -18.22 0.66
N ASN A 564 4.96 -17.01 0.54
CA ASN A 564 4.56 -16.19 1.67
C ASN A 564 3.55 -15.11 1.24
N LEU A 565 2.96 -14.43 2.22
CA LEU A 565 2.29 -13.14 2.04
C LEU A 565 3.21 -12.07 2.64
N THR A 566 3.53 -11.02 1.90
CA THR A 566 4.30 -9.87 2.39
C THR A 566 3.45 -8.62 2.33
N ILE A 567 3.26 -7.92 3.44
CA ILE A 567 2.56 -6.63 3.48
C ILE A 567 3.60 -5.52 3.51
N TYR A 568 3.54 -4.58 2.58
CA TYR A 568 4.38 -3.39 2.52
C TYR A 568 3.54 -2.19 2.97
N TYR A 569 4.00 -1.49 4.00
CA TYR A 569 3.33 -0.29 4.50
C TYR A 569 3.90 0.95 3.82
N ASN A 570 3.05 1.71 3.16
CA ASN A 570 3.38 2.95 2.45
C ASN A 570 3.49 4.12 3.43
N ASP A 571 4.17 5.19 3.05
CA ASP A 571 4.23 6.43 3.82
C ASP A 571 3.51 7.61 3.13
N GLY A 572 2.68 7.28 2.15
CA GLY A 572 1.93 8.22 1.33
C GLY A 572 2.74 8.87 0.20
N THR A 573 4.00 8.48 0.00
CA THR A 573 4.88 9.00 -1.08
C THR A 573 5.39 7.91 -2.03
N GLY A 574 4.73 6.75 -1.98
CA GLY A 574 5.11 5.52 -2.66
C GLY A 574 6.34 4.85 -2.07
N VAL A 575 6.83 5.29 -0.90
CA VAL A 575 7.97 4.68 -0.18
C VAL A 575 7.43 3.70 0.84
N PHE A 576 8.02 2.51 0.90
CA PHE A 576 7.56 1.43 1.77
C PHE A 576 8.60 1.09 2.85
N PRO A 577 8.67 1.86 3.96
CA PRO A 577 9.72 1.72 4.97
C PRO A 577 9.63 0.44 5.80
N PHE A 578 8.44 -0.17 5.91
CA PHE A 578 8.20 -1.35 6.71
C PHE A 578 7.52 -2.45 5.91
N ARG A 579 7.75 -3.70 6.31
CA ARG A 579 7.01 -4.84 5.79
C ARG A 579 6.83 -5.95 6.83
N ASP A 580 5.67 -6.59 6.78
CA ASP A 580 5.39 -7.83 7.51
C ASP A 580 5.46 -9.03 6.56
N ILE A 581 5.87 -10.20 7.05
CA ILE A 581 5.97 -11.43 6.26
C ILE A 581 5.27 -12.57 6.98
N PHE A 582 4.34 -13.23 6.30
CA PHE A 582 3.59 -14.41 6.74
C PHE A 582 4.04 -15.62 5.92
N ALA A 583 4.88 -16.48 6.50
CA ALA A 583 5.55 -17.60 5.81
C ALA A 583 4.58 -18.75 5.46
N SER A 584 4.95 -19.65 4.56
CA SER A 584 4.12 -20.83 4.24
C SER A 584 4.24 -22.02 5.20
N GLU A 585 5.21 -22.05 6.14
CA GLU A 585 5.54 -23.28 6.91
C GLU A 585 5.21 -23.23 8.42
N GLY A 586 4.33 -24.16 8.85
CA GLY A 586 4.34 -24.82 10.17
C GLY A 586 3.87 -24.08 11.44
N GLY A 587 3.26 -22.90 11.37
CA GLY A 587 2.84 -22.12 12.55
C GLY A 587 1.47 -21.45 12.43
N SER A 588 1.03 -20.75 13.49
CA SER A 588 -0.29 -20.05 13.55
C SER A 588 -0.40 -18.82 12.62
N THR A 589 0.64 -18.51 11.85
CA THR A 589 0.77 -17.29 11.03
C THR A 589 1.09 -17.60 9.56
N THR A 590 0.64 -18.76 9.04
CA THR A 590 1.07 -19.27 7.73
C THR A 590 -0.01 -19.27 6.66
N VAL A 591 0.35 -18.94 5.41
CA VAL A 591 -0.60 -18.82 4.27
C VAL A 591 -0.58 -20.00 3.28
N GLY A 592 -0.16 -21.19 3.73
CA GLY A 592 -0.15 -22.42 2.93
C GLY A 592 0.97 -22.54 1.90
N GLU A 593 1.19 -23.75 1.37
CA GLU A 593 2.42 -24.11 0.66
C GLU A 593 2.57 -23.53 -0.77
N ARG A 594 1.54 -22.91 -1.36
CA ARG A 594 1.60 -22.27 -2.70
C ARG A 594 0.47 -21.23 -2.85
N PRO A 595 0.58 -20.05 -2.25
CA PRO A 595 -0.45 -19.03 -2.39
C PRO A 595 -0.39 -18.41 -3.81
N VAL A 596 -1.53 -18.23 -4.46
CA VAL A 596 -1.59 -17.89 -5.90
C VAL A 596 -2.47 -16.70 -6.27
N SER A 597 -3.42 -16.35 -5.42
CA SER A 597 -4.31 -15.20 -5.60
C SER A 597 -4.91 -14.83 -4.24
N GLY A 598 -5.43 -13.63 -4.15
CA GLY A 598 -6.16 -13.15 -2.99
C GLY A 598 -6.91 -11.87 -3.27
N CYS A 599 -7.76 -11.50 -2.32
CA CYS A 599 -8.56 -10.29 -2.36
C CYS A 599 -8.57 -9.61 -0.99
N ARG A 600 -8.84 -8.31 -1.01
CA ARG A 600 -9.17 -7.52 0.18
C ARG A 600 -10.57 -7.93 0.63
N ALA A 601 -10.78 -8.07 1.94
CA ALA A 601 -12.09 -8.35 2.46
C ALA A 601 -12.39 -7.62 3.78
N ARG A 602 -13.66 -7.37 4.06
CA ARG A 602 -14.14 -6.96 5.41
C ARG A 602 -14.87 -8.14 6.04
N LEU A 603 -14.14 -8.98 6.77
CA LEU A 603 -14.67 -10.26 7.24
C LEU A 603 -15.12 -10.23 8.69
N ASP A 604 -14.67 -9.25 9.46
CA ASP A 604 -15.03 -9.11 10.86
C ASP A 604 -15.39 -7.68 11.26
N ASN A 605 -15.64 -7.50 12.57
CA ASN A 605 -16.09 -6.23 13.14
C ASN A 605 -14.98 -5.17 13.25
N THR A 606 -13.78 -5.45 12.78
CA THR A 606 -12.72 -4.45 12.72
C THR A 606 -12.94 -3.56 11.50
N LEU A 607 -12.56 -2.29 11.61
CA LEU A 607 -12.63 -1.36 10.48
C LEU A 607 -11.50 -1.60 9.47
N ALA A 608 -10.61 -2.55 9.78
CA ALA A 608 -9.45 -2.88 9.00
C ALA A 608 -9.79 -3.81 7.84
N ASN A 609 -8.85 -3.91 6.90
CA ASN A 609 -8.99 -4.75 5.72
C ASN A 609 -8.25 -6.07 5.93
N ASP A 610 -8.96 -7.17 5.75
CA ASP A 610 -8.39 -8.52 5.82
C ASP A 610 -7.89 -8.95 4.45
N VAL A 611 -7.05 -9.99 4.43
CA VAL A 611 -6.56 -10.61 3.19
C VAL A 611 -7.00 -12.07 3.11
N VAL A 612 -7.70 -12.42 2.05
CA VAL A 612 -8.04 -13.80 1.72
C VAL A 612 -7.01 -14.32 0.73
N VAL A 613 -6.42 -15.49 0.98
CA VAL A 613 -5.35 -16.09 0.16
C VAL A 613 -5.70 -17.51 -0.25
N ALA A 614 -5.78 -17.78 -1.54
CA ALA A 614 -5.98 -19.13 -2.08
C ALA A 614 -4.64 -19.88 -2.19
N SER A 615 -4.58 -21.11 -1.66
CA SER A 615 -3.38 -21.96 -1.68
C SER A 615 -3.63 -23.32 -2.36
N GLN A 616 -2.87 -23.57 -3.44
CA GLN A 616 -3.09 -24.70 -4.34
C GLN A 616 -2.78 -26.07 -3.72
N SER A 617 -1.66 -26.21 -2.99
CA SER A 617 -1.19 -27.53 -2.52
C SER A 617 -2.10 -28.16 -1.48
N ASN A 618 -2.75 -27.34 -0.65
CA ASN A 618 -3.51 -27.80 0.50
C ASN A 618 -5.03 -27.74 0.26
N ASN A 619 -5.48 -27.29 -0.93
CA ASN A 619 -6.89 -27.06 -1.25
C ASN A 619 -7.61 -26.22 -0.18
N GLN A 620 -6.96 -25.13 0.20
CA GLN A 620 -7.40 -24.27 1.31
C GLN A 620 -7.37 -22.80 0.90
N VAL A 621 -8.26 -22.04 1.54
CA VAL A 621 -8.17 -20.59 1.60
C VAL A 621 -7.75 -20.19 3.00
N PHE A 622 -6.78 -19.30 3.09
CA PHE A 622 -6.28 -18.70 4.31
C PHE A 622 -6.82 -17.30 4.45
N ILE A 623 -7.25 -16.94 5.65
CA ILE A 623 -7.74 -15.59 5.97
C ILE A 623 -6.75 -14.99 6.93
N VAL A 624 -6.14 -13.88 6.54
CA VAL A 624 -5.21 -13.11 7.36
C VAL A 624 -5.98 -11.91 7.91
N ASN A 625 -6.42 -12.03 9.15
CA ASN A 625 -7.10 -10.93 9.85
C ASN A 625 -6.06 -9.87 10.25
N ILE A 626 -6.33 -8.61 9.91
CA ILE A 626 -5.43 -7.50 10.19
C ILE A 626 -6.12 -6.53 11.12
N ASP A 627 -6.01 -6.76 12.43
CA ASP A 627 -6.59 -5.81 13.39
C ASP A 627 -5.66 -4.61 13.60
N PHE A 628 -6.09 -3.40 13.28
CA PHE A 628 -5.50 -2.18 13.85
C PHE A 628 -6.46 -1.55 14.85
N ILE A 629 -5.91 -1.03 15.96
CA ILE A 629 -6.67 -0.15 16.87
C ILE A 629 -6.47 1.26 16.32
N PRO A 630 -7.51 1.92 15.78
CA PRO A 630 -7.37 3.30 15.32
C PRO A 630 -6.84 4.17 16.46
N LYS A 631 -5.98 5.15 16.16
CA LYS A 631 -5.52 6.16 17.12
C LYS A 631 -6.68 6.88 17.84
N SER A 632 -7.91 6.80 17.32
CA SER A 632 -9.14 7.39 17.89
C SER A 632 -9.89 6.50 18.89
N ARG A 633 -9.53 5.22 19.10
CA ARG A 633 -10.28 4.30 19.99
C ARG A 633 -9.82 4.27 21.45
N VAL A 634 -9.24 5.36 21.95
CA VAL A 634 -9.05 5.54 23.41
C VAL A 634 -10.38 6.02 24.00
N TYR A 635 -11.21 5.06 24.43
CA TYR A 635 -12.30 5.20 25.42
C TYR A 635 -13.07 6.53 25.46
N ALA A 636 -14.13 6.62 24.67
CA ALA A 636 -15.37 7.25 25.11
C ALA A 636 -16.23 6.18 25.80
N ASP A 637 -15.86 5.79 27.03
CA ASP A 637 -16.83 5.17 27.95
C ASP A 637 -17.76 6.28 28.42
N PHE A 638 -18.73 6.66 27.57
CA PHE A 638 -19.88 7.43 28.01
C PHE A 638 -21.05 6.47 28.18
N ASN A 639 -21.45 6.34 29.43
CA ASN A 639 -22.64 5.67 29.89
C ASN A 639 -23.82 6.05 28.98
N MET A 640 -24.42 5.08 28.27
CA MET A 640 -25.66 5.30 27.55
C MET A 640 -26.74 5.68 28.57
N ASP A 641 -27.14 6.95 28.61
CA ASP A 641 -28.40 7.31 29.24
C ASP A 641 -29.52 6.91 28.27
N GLN A 642 -30.27 5.86 28.61
CA GLN A 642 -31.30 5.23 27.78
C GLN A 642 -32.56 6.10 27.56
N ALA A 643 -32.45 7.43 27.57
CA ALA A 643 -33.62 8.30 27.61
C ALA A 643 -33.87 9.16 26.37
N ASN A 644 -32.87 9.49 25.53
CA ASN A 644 -33.08 10.40 24.40
C ASN A 644 -32.44 9.88 23.10
N ASN A 645 -33.28 9.35 22.20
CA ASN A 645 -32.96 8.90 20.84
C ASN A 645 -32.64 10.09 19.91
N SER A 646 -31.50 10.77 20.10
CA SER A 646 -31.00 11.73 19.11
C SER A 646 -29.49 11.58 18.94
N LEU A 647 -29.07 11.10 17.77
CA LEU A 647 -27.67 11.09 17.35
C LEU A 647 -27.22 12.54 17.15
N ASP A 648 -26.23 12.97 17.91
CA ASP A 648 -25.58 14.27 17.71
C ASP A 648 -24.60 14.18 16.53
N LEU A 649 -25.00 14.68 15.35
CA LEU A 649 -24.20 14.68 14.11
C LEU A 649 -22.80 15.31 14.31
N PHE A 650 -22.61 16.14 15.33
CA PHE A 650 -21.31 16.76 15.64
C PHE A 650 -20.24 15.75 16.08
N SER A 651 -20.65 14.58 16.61
CA SER A 651 -19.73 13.52 17.04
C SER A 651 -19.27 12.61 15.89
N TYR A 652 -19.99 12.60 14.77
CA TYR A 652 -19.64 11.80 13.59
C TYR A 652 -18.56 12.48 12.74
N ALA A 653 -18.60 13.81 12.60
CA ALA A 653 -17.69 14.58 11.76
C ALA A 653 -16.22 14.64 12.28
N LEU A 654 -16.02 14.53 13.59
CA LEU A 654 -14.68 14.54 14.22
C LEU A 654 -13.92 13.22 14.06
N VAL A 655 -14.61 12.11 13.75
CA VAL A 655 -14.02 10.78 13.54
C VAL A 655 -13.34 10.67 12.17
N PHE A 656 -13.73 11.49 11.17
CA PHE A 656 -13.31 11.35 9.77
C PHE A 656 -12.33 12.41 9.25
N GLY A 657 -11.68 13.19 10.12
CA GLY A 657 -10.48 13.97 9.71
C GLY A 657 -10.65 14.92 8.52
N MET A 658 -11.83 15.52 8.31
CA MET A 658 -12.13 16.37 7.16
C MET A 658 -11.32 17.70 7.23
N ARG A 659 -10.39 17.90 6.29
CA ARG A 659 -9.56 19.14 6.17
C ARG A 659 -9.98 20.11 5.06
N ASP A 660 -11.08 19.86 4.33
CA ASP A 660 -11.55 20.74 3.24
C ASP A 660 -12.67 21.71 3.71
N PRO A 661 -12.52 23.04 3.56
CA PRO A 661 -13.56 24.03 3.83
C PRO A 661 -14.83 23.91 2.96
N ARG A 662 -14.76 23.31 1.75
CA ARG A 662 -15.91 23.20 0.82
C ARG A 662 -16.88 22.09 1.20
N THR A 663 -16.39 20.98 1.74
CA THR A 663 -17.21 19.87 2.26
C THR A 663 -17.95 20.27 3.55
N ARG A 664 -17.39 21.23 4.28
CA ARG A 664 -17.95 21.74 5.54
C ARG A 664 -19.21 22.59 5.35
N ALA A 665 -19.34 23.31 4.23
CA ALA A 665 -20.48 24.17 3.94
C ALA A 665 -21.73 23.42 3.43
N ILE A 666 -21.54 22.23 2.85
CA ILE A 666 -22.64 21.42 2.28
C ILE A 666 -23.36 20.61 3.37
N ALA A 667 -22.64 20.14 4.39
CA ALA A 667 -23.21 19.45 5.54
C ALA A 667 -24.10 20.34 6.43
N GLU A 668 -23.97 21.67 6.34
CA GLU A 668 -24.81 22.62 7.08
C GLU A 668 -26.15 22.91 6.39
N LEU A 669 -26.37 22.48 5.13
CA LEU A 669 -27.56 22.79 4.33
C LEU A 669 -28.63 21.68 4.30
N SER A 670 -28.34 20.46 4.74
CA SER A 670 -29.30 19.34 4.72
C SER A 670 -29.97 19.13 6.09
N GLY A 671 -30.80 20.09 6.49
CA GLY A 671 -31.69 19.95 7.63
C GLY A 671 -33.08 19.53 7.18
N ASP A 672 -33.34 18.24 7.05
CA ASP A 672 -34.69 17.66 7.15
C ASP A 672 -34.60 16.15 7.46
N ASP A 673 -35.42 15.72 8.42
CA ASP A 673 -35.52 14.36 8.93
C ASP A 673 -35.99 13.39 7.83
N CYS A 674 -35.05 12.62 7.25
CA CYS A 674 -35.17 11.27 6.65
C CYS A 674 -34.06 11.08 5.61
N LEU A 675 -32.83 10.82 6.04
CA LEU A 675 -31.76 10.33 5.17
C LEU A 675 -31.26 8.97 5.68
N ASP A 676 -31.27 7.98 4.80
CA ASP A 676 -30.75 6.61 4.99
C ASP A 676 -29.21 6.65 4.91
N GLU A 677 -28.51 5.75 5.62
CA GLU A 677 -27.02 5.70 5.71
C GLU A 677 -26.31 5.60 4.35
N ARG A 678 -27.07 5.27 3.29
CA ARG A 678 -26.60 5.23 1.90
C ARG A 678 -26.09 6.57 1.39
N ASP A 679 -26.65 7.70 1.83
CA ASP A 679 -26.19 9.01 1.33
C ASP A 679 -24.89 9.48 2.01
N LEU A 680 -24.57 8.98 3.22
CA LEU A 680 -23.35 9.34 3.94
C LEU A 680 -22.13 8.47 3.55
N LEU A 681 -22.36 7.19 3.26
CA LEU A 681 -21.30 6.27 2.79
C LEU A 681 -20.90 6.53 1.34
N THR A 682 -21.79 7.09 0.53
CA THR A 682 -21.41 7.55 -0.83
C THR A 682 -20.59 8.85 -0.77
N PHE A 683 -20.62 9.60 0.34
CA PHE A 683 -19.82 10.80 0.57
C PHE A 683 -18.40 10.53 1.14
N LEU A 684 -18.16 9.37 1.76
CA LEU A 684 -16.85 8.98 2.31
C LEU A 684 -15.91 8.35 1.26
N SER A 685 -16.33 8.28 0.00
CA SER A 685 -15.52 7.85 -1.16
C SER A 685 -14.85 9.01 -1.91
N VAL A 686 -14.91 10.25 -1.42
CA VAL A 686 -14.40 11.41 -2.18
C VAL A 686 -12.90 11.61 -1.97
N ARG A 687 -12.13 10.69 -2.54
CA ARG A 687 -10.94 11.01 -3.35
C ARG A 687 -10.84 10.22 -4.65
N ASN A 688 -11.81 9.36 -4.97
CA ASN A 688 -11.90 8.71 -6.28
C ASN A 688 -13.38 8.48 -6.62
N ASN A 689 -13.82 9.13 -7.70
CA ASN A 689 -15.13 9.05 -8.41
C ASN A 689 -16.23 10.05 -8.03
N PRO A 690 -16.80 10.80 -9.00
CA PRO A 690 -18.08 11.48 -8.85
C PRO A 690 -19.24 10.48 -9.01
N ILE A 691 -20.26 10.62 -8.16
CA ILE A 691 -21.52 9.86 -8.25
C ILE A 691 -22.35 10.36 -9.44
N PRO A 692 -23.02 9.50 -10.22
CA PRO A 692 -24.00 9.88 -11.23
C PRO A 692 -25.19 10.61 -10.61
N ALA A 693 -25.58 11.74 -11.19
CA ALA A 693 -26.79 12.47 -10.79
C ALA A 693 -28.04 11.64 -11.13
N ILE A 694 -28.59 10.90 -10.16
CA ILE A 694 -29.94 10.33 -10.24
C ILE A 694 -30.94 11.47 -10.02
N LEU A 695 -31.16 12.28 -11.06
CA LEU A 695 -32.32 13.18 -11.14
C LEU A 695 -33.49 12.36 -11.68
N LYS A 696 -34.36 11.88 -10.79
CA LYS A 696 -35.70 11.41 -11.20
C LYS A 696 -36.43 12.56 -11.90
N SER A 697 -36.83 12.35 -13.14
CA SER A 697 -37.86 13.14 -13.81
C SER A 697 -39.17 13.00 -13.04
N ALA A 698 -39.59 14.06 -12.36
CA ALA A 698 -40.94 14.15 -11.82
C ALA A 698 -41.90 14.45 -12.98
N GLU A 699 -42.57 13.43 -13.51
CA GLU A 699 -43.81 13.64 -14.24
C GLU A 699 -44.98 13.90 -13.27
N PRO A 700 -45.95 14.75 -13.63
CA PRO A 700 -46.90 15.33 -12.68
C PRO A 700 -48.04 14.35 -12.35
N LEU A 701 -48.23 14.06 -11.07
CA LEU A 701 -49.40 13.34 -10.56
C LEU A 701 -50.67 14.17 -10.83
N SER A 702 -51.55 13.59 -11.64
CA SER A 702 -52.88 14.09 -11.92
C SER A 702 -53.82 13.89 -10.73
N GLU A 703 -54.71 14.87 -10.63
CA GLU A 703 -55.82 15.11 -9.70
C GLU A 703 -56.54 13.88 -9.11
N ILE A 704 -56.70 13.86 -7.78
CA ILE A 704 -57.84 13.23 -7.09
C ILE A 704 -58.37 14.23 -6.02
N PRO A 705 -59.70 14.42 -5.87
CA PRO A 705 -60.28 15.68 -5.43
C PRO A 705 -60.56 15.80 -3.91
N SER A 706 -60.64 17.07 -3.53
CA SER A 706 -60.99 17.72 -2.26
C SER A 706 -62.18 17.15 -1.45
N SER A 707 -62.07 17.19 -0.12
CA SER A 707 -62.82 18.09 0.82
C SER A 707 -62.84 17.53 2.28
N PRO A 708 -63.37 18.23 3.30
CA PRO A 708 -62.59 19.15 4.15
C PRO A 708 -62.77 18.93 5.67
N GLY A 709 -61.91 19.52 6.51
CA GLY A 709 -62.28 19.73 7.92
C GLY A 709 -61.13 20.03 8.90
N SER A 710 -60.94 21.33 9.18
CA SER A 710 -60.53 21.95 10.48
C SER A 710 -59.28 21.42 11.22
N GLY A 711 -58.29 22.22 11.62
CA GLY A 711 -58.16 23.67 11.70
C GLY A 711 -56.83 24.03 12.40
N ASP A 712 -56.38 25.26 12.13
CA ASP A 712 -55.36 26.11 12.80
C ASP A 712 -53.94 25.54 13.03
N ARG A 713 -52.90 25.98 12.29
CA ARG A 713 -52.23 27.32 12.20
C ARG A 713 -51.51 27.77 13.48
N ASN A 714 -50.19 27.69 13.42
CA ASN A 714 -49.16 28.75 13.61
C ASN A 714 -47.85 28.09 13.12
N GLY A 715 -47.19 28.44 12.01
CA GLY A 715 -46.77 29.76 11.51
C GLY A 715 -45.43 30.11 12.17
N ASP A 716 -44.31 30.42 11.50
CA ASP A 716 -43.92 30.59 10.11
C ASP A 716 -42.37 30.55 10.06
N GLY A 717 -41.78 30.20 8.92
CA GLY A 717 -40.33 30.34 8.72
C GLY A 717 -39.79 29.82 7.39
N VAL A 718 -40.51 30.02 6.28
CA VAL A 718 -39.99 29.75 4.93
C VAL A 718 -38.93 30.80 4.59
N VAL A 719 -37.69 30.38 4.35
CA VAL A 719 -36.67 31.22 3.71
C VAL A 719 -36.52 30.76 2.26
N ASN A 720 -36.62 31.74 1.36
CA ASN A 720 -36.66 31.59 -0.08
C ASN A 720 -35.24 31.36 -0.62
N ALA A 721 -35.04 30.34 -1.46
CA ALA A 721 -33.73 29.91 -1.99
C ALA A 721 -33.07 30.88 -2.99
N ALA A 722 -33.63 32.08 -3.17
CA ALA A 722 -33.11 33.10 -4.10
C ALA A 722 -32.17 34.13 -3.43
N ASP A 723 -32.07 34.17 -2.10
CA ASP A 723 -31.32 35.22 -1.37
C ASP A 723 -29.91 34.79 -0.90
N VAL A 724 -29.43 33.58 -1.22
CA VAL A 724 -28.12 33.05 -0.75
C VAL A 724 -27.02 33.09 -1.84
N LEU A 725 -27.29 33.65 -3.02
CA LEU A 725 -26.35 33.65 -4.16
C LEU A 725 -25.55 34.95 -4.36
N MET A 726 -25.38 35.78 -3.32
CA MET A 726 -24.49 36.95 -3.35
C MET A 726 -23.68 37.05 -2.06
N ASP A 727 -22.57 36.31 -2.01
CA ASP A 727 -21.30 36.69 -1.38
C ASP A 727 -20.41 35.45 -1.35
N LEU A 728 -19.59 35.28 -2.40
CA LEU A 728 -18.34 34.49 -2.45
C LEU A 728 -17.76 34.67 -3.87
N GLU A 729 -17.14 35.83 -4.11
CA GLU A 729 -16.06 36.00 -5.11
C GLU A 729 -14.70 35.72 -4.45
#